data_AF-A0A949XAH7-F1
#
_entry.id   AF-A0A949XAH7-F1
#
_cell.length_a   1.000
_cell.length_b   1.000
_cell.length_c   1.000
_cell.angle_alpha   90.00
_cell.angle_beta   90.00
_cell.angle_gamma   90.00
#
_symmetry.space_group_name_H-M   'P 1'
#
loop_
_entity.id
_entity.type
_entity.pdbx_description
1 polymer ?
#
loop_
_entity_poly.entity_id
_entity_poly.type
_entity_poly.pdbx_seq_one_letter_code
_entity_poly.pdbx_strand_id
1 'polypeptide(L)'
;ILDSPVMGPLREHLESRFDRYIEQRVVVLAGDITNPGLVSGDASLAGEEPLDVVIHCAGLVNFEASLEKALAINVAGVKHVIDFCRKRGAALVHISTCYAAGAADGHRFEDDLPLDWCPSGQPKFSLQQEIKDALAACERIEAESRDQSRQAQFRQDIEHDSASEDRELAYESRRKQWVEERLKQIGRERALSWGWPNTYSYSKSLGEQLVIGAHDLAATVVRPSVIESALKDPLPGWNQGVNTSAPLTYLSGRGYRFYPARPRLVLDVIPVDLAAHAIIPVMGALLLKRHQPIYQLCTSDVNPLPMRRLVELTALSNRREQRRAGNGPLGKLAPHLEAVVVSQNTYELVSKTLPAILQQVAGVAKTLAGEHSAAARKFEQHAIRICESTELARSLVEVYLPYIQELAYTFHGRNIRELYRTLTRSDIAQHPFQPEKIDWNDYWMNIHLPGLRRHIFPQLDLHTRSRPRALLRHKTLIELLERAAERFGSRVALDARKPSGQRTSLSYRELRDGAHRAGLLMATRGLKAGERVLLVGENSPDWVLAYFAILYAGATAVPLDHLISADEFATICRIAEPRAVLASAACAKRLGDTLHEAMPGVLELELGELRRPFLLRGKAQAPASIERKTLASIVFTSGTTGAPKGVMLTHGNLTAEIMMLGRVFALDDSDVALSLLPLHHTF
;
A
#
# COMPACT_ATOMS: atom_id res chain seq x y z
N ILE A 1 -9.82 7.72 -10.25
CA ILE A 1 -9.79 9.20 -10.14
C ILE A 1 -11.20 9.76 -9.97
N LEU A 2 -12.16 9.37 -10.81
CA LEU A 2 -13.54 9.91 -10.76
C LEU A 2 -14.33 9.52 -9.50
N ASP A 3 -13.96 8.43 -8.83
CA ASP A 3 -14.54 8.00 -7.55
C ASP A 3 -13.88 8.68 -6.32
N SER A 4 -12.93 9.58 -6.54
CA SER A 4 -12.29 10.32 -5.45
C SER A 4 -13.33 11.21 -4.75
N PRO A 5 -13.30 11.31 -3.40
CA PRO A 5 -14.17 12.23 -2.66
C PRO A 5 -13.97 13.70 -3.07
N VAL A 6 -12.81 14.04 -3.65
CA VAL A 6 -12.50 15.35 -4.27
C VAL A 6 -13.50 15.71 -5.37
N MET A 7 -14.01 14.71 -6.10
CA MET A 7 -15.01 14.92 -7.15
C MET A 7 -16.42 15.05 -6.60
N GLY A 8 -16.64 14.81 -5.30
CA GLY A 8 -17.95 14.83 -4.65
C GLY A 8 -18.72 16.14 -4.87
N PRO A 9 -18.16 17.31 -4.51
CA PRO A 9 -18.84 18.59 -4.72
C PRO A 9 -19.17 18.89 -6.18
N LEU A 10 -18.29 18.50 -7.11
CA LEU A 10 -18.53 18.67 -8.54
C LEU A 10 -19.65 17.73 -9.03
N ARG A 11 -19.68 16.49 -8.53
CA ARG A 11 -20.72 15.50 -8.81
C ARG A 11 -22.08 15.94 -8.24
N GLU A 12 -22.10 16.50 -7.05
CA GLU A 12 -23.30 17.09 -6.45
C GLU A 12 -23.80 18.30 -7.25
N HIS A 13 -22.90 19.16 -7.71
CA HIS A 13 -23.28 20.34 -8.51
C HIS A 13 -23.79 19.99 -9.92
N LEU A 14 -23.21 18.97 -10.56
CA LEU A 14 -23.56 18.58 -11.92
C LEU A 14 -24.65 17.50 -11.99
N GLU A 15 -24.83 16.73 -10.90
CA GLU A 15 -25.77 15.62 -10.77
C GLU A 15 -25.67 14.65 -11.97
N SER A 16 -26.79 14.39 -12.66
CA SER A 16 -26.87 13.53 -13.84
C SER A 16 -26.01 13.99 -15.03
N ARG A 17 -25.51 15.23 -15.02
CA ARG A 17 -24.64 15.78 -16.08
C ARG A 17 -23.16 15.52 -15.82
N PHE A 18 -22.78 15.00 -14.65
CA PHE A 18 -21.38 14.85 -14.25
C PHE A 18 -20.59 14.01 -15.26
N ASP A 19 -21.06 12.82 -15.61
CA ASP A 19 -20.31 11.89 -16.48
C ASP A 19 -20.10 12.52 -17.87
N ARG A 20 -21.16 13.08 -18.47
CA ARG A 20 -21.07 13.79 -19.76
C ARG A 20 -20.12 14.99 -19.70
N TYR A 21 -20.15 15.76 -18.61
CA TYR A 21 -19.27 16.92 -18.45
C TYR A 21 -17.80 16.53 -18.36
N ILE A 22 -17.50 15.44 -17.64
CA ILE A 22 -16.14 14.90 -17.51
C ILE A 22 -15.66 14.33 -18.85
N GLU A 23 -16.48 13.52 -19.52
CA GLU A 23 -16.15 12.93 -20.83
C GLU A 23 -15.82 14.00 -21.89
N GLN A 24 -16.45 15.17 -21.81
CA GLN A 24 -16.20 16.28 -22.73
C GLN A 24 -14.93 17.08 -22.42
N ARG A 25 -14.33 16.94 -21.23
CA ARG A 25 -13.23 17.80 -20.76
C ARG A 25 -11.98 17.06 -20.33
N VAL A 26 -12.09 15.78 -20.01
CA VAL A 26 -11.01 14.99 -19.44
C VAL A 26 -10.79 13.75 -20.29
N VAL A 27 -9.61 13.68 -20.90
CA VAL A 27 -9.13 12.48 -21.58
C VAL A 27 -8.07 11.84 -20.69
N VAL A 28 -8.26 10.57 -20.35
CA VAL A 28 -7.30 9.80 -19.53
C VAL A 28 -6.40 9.00 -20.44
N LEU A 29 -5.10 9.23 -20.33
CA LEU A 29 -4.06 8.50 -21.06
C LEU A 29 -3.25 7.66 -20.08
N ALA A 30 -3.07 6.37 -20.39
CA ALA A 30 -2.19 5.50 -19.62
C ALA A 30 -0.73 5.84 -19.96
N GLY A 31 0.16 5.81 -18.97
CA GLY A 31 1.53 6.25 -19.17
C GLY A 31 2.44 6.00 -17.98
N ASP A 32 3.73 6.14 -18.23
CA ASP A 32 4.80 6.08 -17.24
C ASP A 32 5.86 7.11 -17.60
N ILE A 33 6.12 8.05 -16.70
CA ILE A 33 7.06 9.15 -16.94
C ILE A 33 8.50 8.64 -17.11
N THR A 34 8.81 7.46 -16.56
CA THR A 34 10.14 6.86 -16.65
C THR A 34 10.42 6.34 -18.07
N ASN A 35 9.40 6.25 -18.92
CA ASN A 35 9.53 5.86 -20.32
C ASN A 35 9.59 7.08 -21.25
N PRO A 36 10.40 7.05 -22.32
CA PRO A 36 10.36 8.04 -23.38
C PRO A 36 8.95 8.16 -23.98
N GLY A 37 8.47 9.39 -24.17
CA GLY A 37 7.14 9.65 -24.76
C GLY A 37 5.97 9.66 -23.77
N LEU A 38 6.20 9.29 -22.49
CA LEU A 38 5.28 9.36 -21.35
C LEU A 38 4.03 8.47 -21.40
N VAL A 39 3.45 8.23 -22.57
CA VAL A 39 2.16 7.57 -22.78
C VAL A 39 2.38 6.16 -23.33
N SER A 40 1.66 5.17 -22.81
CA SER A 40 1.64 3.79 -23.31
C SER A 40 0.36 3.54 -24.12
N GLY A 41 0.49 2.89 -25.29
CA GLY A 41 -0.65 2.54 -26.15
C GLY A 41 -0.80 3.42 -27.39
N ASP A 42 -2.05 3.63 -27.84
CA ASP A 42 -2.37 4.32 -29.09
C ASP A 42 -2.13 5.83 -28.97
N ALA A 43 -0.97 6.29 -29.46
CA ALA A 43 -0.53 7.68 -29.43
C ALA A 43 -1.48 8.65 -30.16
N SER A 44 -2.43 8.13 -30.96
CA SER A 44 -3.48 8.92 -31.61
C SER A 44 -4.45 9.59 -30.61
N LEU A 45 -4.65 9.00 -29.42
CA LEU A 45 -5.50 9.56 -28.35
C LEU A 45 -4.86 10.75 -27.62
N ALA A 46 -3.54 10.93 -27.75
CA ALA A 46 -2.90 12.17 -27.33
C ALA A 46 -3.22 13.33 -28.31
N GLY A 47 -3.95 13.06 -29.39
CA GLY A 47 -4.42 14.02 -30.38
C GLY A 47 -3.31 14.61 -31.26
N GLU A 48 -3.66 14.96 -32.51
CA GLU A 48 -2.93 15.96 -33.30
C GLU A 48 -3.28 17.39 -32.86
N GLU A 49 -4.24 17.54 -31.93
CA GLU A 49 -4.66 18.84 -31.42
C GLU A 49 -3.52 19.55 -30.68
N PRO A 50 -3.42 20.88 -30.84
CA PRO A 50 -2.42 21.69 -30.18
C PRO A 50 -2.57 21.59 -28.66
N LEU A 51 -1.46 21.35 -27.97
CA LEU A 51 -1.40 21.29 -26.51
C LEU A 51 -0.79 22.59 -26.00
N ASP A 52 -1.56 23.38 -25.25
CA ASP A 52 -1.09 24.69 -24.79
C ASP A 52 -0.07 24.57 -23.63
N VAL A 53 -0.35 23.70 -22.66
CA VAL A 53 0.44 23.59 -21.44
C VAL A 53 0.39 22.19 -20.83
N VAL A 54 1.51 21.77 -20.25
CA VAL A 54 1.66 20.58 -19.43
C VAL A 54 1.93 21.00 -17.99
N ILE A 55 1.13 20.50 -17.05
CA ILE A 55 1.39 20.64 -15.61
C ILE A 55 2.02 19.33 -15.11
N HIS A 56 3.31 19.36 -14.80
CA HIS A 56 4.05 18.20 -14.32
C HIS A 56 3.96 18.09 -12.79
N CYS A 57 3.01 17.31 -12.30
CA CYS A 57 2.88 16.97 -10.87
C CYS A 57 3.48 15.61 -10.48
N ALA A 58 3.95 14.82 -11.45
CA ALA A 58 4.55 13.52 -11.15
C ALA A 58 5.86 13.70 -10.37
N GLY A 59 6.11 12.87 -9.36
CA GLY A 59 7.32 13.01 -8.56
C GLY A 59 7.38 12.00 -7.44
N LEU A 60 8.59 11.54 -7.14
CA LEU A 60 8.84 10.68 -6.00
C LEU A 60 9.10 11.58 -4.79
N VAL A 61 8.19 11.57 -3.82
CA VAL A 61 8.22 12.40 -2.60
C VAL A 61 8.70 11.66 -1.35
N ASN A 62 9.36 10.52 -1.54
CA ASN A 62 9.87 9.68 -0.44
C ASN A 62 11.32 10.05 -0.11
N PHE A 63 11.58 10.48 1.13
CA PHE A 63 12.92 10.82 1.62
C PHE A 63 13.88 9.61 1.66
N GLU A 64 13.33 8.40 1.76
CA GLU A 64 14.08 7.14 1.86
C GLU A 64 14.07 6.35 0.55
N ALA A 65 13.74 6.99 -0.58
CA ALA A 65 13.84 6.32 -1.87
C ALA A 65 15.30 5.99 -2.23
N SER A 66 15.51 4.83 -2.87
CA SER A 66 16.78 4.50 -3.54
C SER A 66 17.14 5.59 -4.56
N LEU A 67 18.44 5.89 -4.69
CA LEU A 67 18.95 6.85 -5.68
C LEU A 67 18.42 6.58 -7.10
N GLU A 68 18.41 5.32 -7.54
CA GLU A 68 17.93 4.92 -8.87
C GLU A 68 16.48 5.38 -9.13
N LYS A 69 15.53 5.02 -8.25
CA LYS A 69 14.13 5.45 -8.37
C LYS A 69 13.98 6.97 -8.35
N ALA A 70 14.75 7.65 -7.50
CA ALA A 70 14.72 9.10 -7.42
C ALA A 70 15.19 9.75 -8.73
N LEU A 71 16.28 9.26 -9.33
CA LEU A 71 16.78 9.73 -10.63
C LEU A 71 15.81 9.39 -11.77
N ALA A 72 15.28 8.16 -11.80
CA ALA A 72 14.36 7.73 -12.85
C ALA A 72 13.11 8.62 -12.95
N ILE A 73 12.53 8.99 -11.80
CA ILE A 73 11.29 9.77 -11.75
C ILE A 73 11.57 11.27 -11.78
N ASN A 74 12.42 11.78 -10.87
CA ASN A 74 12.60 13.22 -10.67
C ASN A 74 13.63 13.85 -11.62
N VAL A 75 14.38 13.05 -12.41
CA VAL A 75 15.40 13.56 -13.35
C VAL A 75 15.13 13.07 -14.77
N ALA A 76 15.20 11.76 -15.01
CA ALA A 76 14.95 11.20 -16.34
C ALA A 76 13.50 11.45 -16.79
N GLY A 77 12.53 11.26 -15.89
CA GLY A 77 11.13 11.58 -16.15
C GLY A 77 10.89 13.05 -16.49
N VAL A 78 11.56 13.97 -15.79
CA VAL A 78 11.49 15.41 -16.10
C VAL A 78 12.05 15.69 -17.49
N LYS A 79 13.17 15.07 -17.87
CA LYS A 79 13.72 15.17 -19.23
C LYS A 79 12.71 14.67 -20.27
N HIS A 80 12.06 13.54 -20.04
CA HIS A 80 11.03 13.02 -20.95
C HIS A 80 9.85 13.98 -21.10
N VAL A 81 9.46 14.67 -20.03
CA VAL A 81 8.40 15.67 -20.08
C VAL A 81 8.83 16.92 -20.86
N ILE A 82 10.06 17.39 -20.67
CA ILE A 82 10.61 18.49 -21.48
C ILE A 82 10.60 18.11 -22.96
N ASP A 83 11.09 16.92 -23.31
CA ASP A 83 11.13 16.43 -24.70
C ASP A 83 9.72 16.28 -25.29
N PHE A 84 8.75 15.82 -24.48
CA PHE A 84 7.34 15.76 -24.87
C PHE A 84 6.77 17.16 -25.14
N CYS A 85 7.01 18.13 -24.25
CA CYS A 85 6.55 19.51 -24.43
C CYS A 85 7.14 20.14 -25.70
N ARG A 86 8.45 19.94 -25.95
CA ARG A 86 9.11 20.39 -27.19
C ARG A 86 8.46 19.80 -28.43
N LYS A 87 8.20 18.49 -28.43
CA LYS A 87 7.58 17.80 -29.56
C LYS A 87 6.15 18.31 -29.84
N ARG A 88 5.43 18.71 -28.78
CA ARG A 88 4.03 19.17 -28.86
C ARG A 88 3.89 20.69 -28.99
N GLY A 89 4.96 21.45 -28.82
CA GLY A 89 4.91 22.92 -28.76
C GLY A 89 4.21 23.45 -27.50
N ALA A 90 4.14 22.65 -26.43
CA ALA A 90 3.43 22.99 -25.21
C ALA A 90 4.33 23.73 -24.21
N ALA A 91 3.77 24.66 -23.43
CA ALA A 91 4.46 25.25 -22.29
C ALA A 91 4.52 24.26 -21.10
N LEU A 92 5.44 24.46 -20.15
CA LEU A 92 5.63 23.56 -19.00
C LEU A 92 5.51 24.29 -17.66
N VAL A 93 4.57 23.85 -16.82
CA VAL A 93 4.56 24.16 -15.38
C VAL A 93 5.10 22.95 -14.63
N HIS A 94 6.31 23.06 -14.07
CA HIS A 94 6.93 21.97 -13.31
C HIS A 94 6.71 22.14 -11.81
N ILE A 95 6.10 21.15 -11.15
CA ILE A 95 5.91 21.18 -9.70
C ILE A 95 7.16 20.59 -9.01
N SER A 96 7.86 21.44 -8.26
CA SER A 96 9.04 21.12 -7.45
C SER A 96 8.71 21.22 -5.95
N THR A 97 9.65 21.66 -5.12
CA THR A 97 9.46 21.90 -3.68
C THR A 97 10.39 23.01 -3.20
N CYS A 98 9.97 23.79 -2.20
CA CYS A 98 10.82 24.82 -1.58
C CYS A 98 12.16 24.25 -1.07
N TYR A 99 12.17 22.98 -0.65
CA TYR A 99 13.36 22.32 -0.11
C TYR A 99 14.43 21.96 -1.15
N ALA A 100 14.15 22.13 -2.45
CA ALA A 100 15.16 22.03 -3.50
C ALA A 100 16.29 23.07 -3.34
N ALA A 101 16.05 24.12 -2.54
CA ALA A 101 17.00 25.17 -2.19
C ALA A 101 18.20 24.70 -1.31
N GLY A 102 18.25 23.43 -0.90
CA GLY A 102 19.41 22.87 -0.20
C GLY A 102 19.43 23.07 1.31
N ALA A 103 20.44 22.54 1.97
CA ALA A 103 20.62 22.54 3.42
C ALA A 103 21.33 23.81 3.89
N ALA A 104 20.58 24.89 4.07
CA ALA A 104 21.12 26.11 4.66
C ALA A 104 20.05 26.91 5.42
N ASP A 105 20.38 27.34 6.63
CA ASP A 105 19.52 28.14 7.51
C ASP A 105 19.22 29.51 6.90
N GLY A 106 18.09 30.11 7.30
CA GLY A 106 17.74 31.49 7.03
C GLY A 106 16.77 31.69 5.86
N HIS A 107 16.81 32.90 5.30
CA HIS A 107 15.87 33.37 4.29
C HIS A 107 16.17 32.74 2.92
N ARG A 108 15.13 32.22 2.25
CA ARG A 108 15.20 31.58 0.94
C ARG A 108 14.26 32.29 -0.02
N PHE A 109 14.84 32.99 -1.00
CA PHE A 109 14.10 33.75 -2.01
C PHE A 109 13.94 32.94 -3.30
N GLU A 110 13.04 33.40 -4.18
CA GLU A 110 12.84 32.86 -5.53
C GLU A 110 13.94 33.31 -6.50
N ASP A 111 15.18 33.44 -6.02
CA ASP A 111 16.30 33.89 -6.85
C ASP A 111 16.51 32.90 -8.01
N ASP A 112 16.94 33.41 -9.17
CA ASP A 112 17.28 32.59 -10.34
C ASP A 112 18.29 31.52 -9.90
N LEU A 113 17.87 30.25 -9.90
CA LEU A 113 18.82 29.17 -9.73
C LEU A 113 19.73 29.18 -10.96
N PRO A 114 21.04 29.43 -10.80
CA PRO A 114 21.93 29.30 -11.92
C PRO A 114 21.97 27.82 -12.35
N LEU A 115 22.22 27.61 -13.64
CA LEU A 115 22.63 26.29 -14.11
C LEU A 115 23.92 25.88 -13.41
N ASP A 116 24.10 24.56 -13.26
CA ASP A 116 25.27 24.00 -12.59
C ASP A 116 25.43 24.48 -11.14
N TRP A 117 24.31 24.59 -10.43
CA TRP A 117 24.29 25.03 -9.04
C TRP A 117 24.18 23.88 -8.05
N CYS A 118 24.93 23.99 -6.95
CA CYS A 118 24.73 23.16 -5.77
C CYS A 118 24.78 24.00 -4.47
N PRO A 119 24.04 23.61 -3.42
CA PRO A 119 23.99 24.37 -2.16
C PRO A 119 25.34 24.52 -1.45
N SER A 120 26.23 23.54 -1.58
CA SER A 120 27.58 23.60 -1.01
C SER A 120 28.50 24.63 -1.67
N GLY A 121 28.07 25.25 -2.78
CA GLY A 121 28.85 26.27 -3.50
C GLY A 121 30.11 25.72 -4.18
N GLN A 122 30.18 24.40 -4.42
CA GLN A 122 31.35 23.80 -5.03
C GLN A 122 31.47 24.21 -6.51
N PRO A 123 32.58 24.83 -6.93
CA PRO A 123 32.73 25.39 -8.28
C PRO A 123 32.87 24.34 -9.39
N LYS A 124 33.00 23.06 -9.03
CA LYS A 124 33.13 21.94 -9.97
C LYS A 124 31.82 21.24 -10.27
N PHE A 125 30.72 21.63 -9.61
CA PHE A 125 29.44 21.01 -9.86
C PHE A 125 29.02 21.29 -11.30
N SER A 126 28.63 20.23 -12.02
CA SER A 126 27.98 20.33 -13.32
C SER A 126 26.82 19.37 -13.32
N LEU A 127 25.65 19.87 -13.69
CA LEU A 127 24.40 19.11 -13.68
C LEU A 127 24.50 17.86 -14.54
N GLN A 128 25.00 18.00 -15.78
CA GLN A 128 25.10 16.87 -16.71
C GLN A 128 26.08 15.80 -16.20
N GLN A 129 27.23 16.23 -15.71
CA GLN A 129 28.24 15.32 -15.17
C GLN A 129 27.74 14.62 -13.91
N GLU A 130 27.06 15.35 -13.03
CA GLU A 130 26.50 14.79 -11.80
C GLU A 130 25.43 13.72 -12.08
N ILE A 131 24.52 13.99 -13.01
CA ILE A 131 23.49 13.00 -13.42
C ILE A 131 24.17 11.73 -13.94
N LYS A 132 25.18 11.88 -14.80
CA LYS A 132 25.94 10.76 -15.35
C LYS A 132 26.64 9.95 -14.24
N ASP A 133 27.29 10.63 -13.31
CA ASP A 133 28.03 9.99 -12.22
C ASP A 133 27.10 9.28 -11.22
N ALA A 134 25.92 9.85 -10.97
CA ALA A 134 24.90 9.25 -10.11
C ALA A 134 24.28 8.00 -10.74
N LEU A 135 23.99 8.01 -12.04
CA LEU A 135 23.54 6.82 -12.79
C LEU A 135 24.62 5.73 -12.80
N ALA A 136 25.87 6.10 -13.12
CA ALA A 136 26.98 5.16 -13.09
C ALA A 136 27.23 4.56 -11.69
N ALA A 137 26.95 5.32 -10.62
CA ALA A 137 26.99 4.77 -9.26
C ALA A 137 25.90 3.73 -9.02
N CYS A 138 24.69 3.93 -9.55
CA CYS A 138 23.62 2.94 -9.47
C CYS A 138 23.98 1.65 -10.20
N GLU A 139 24.50 1.77 -11.43
CA GLU A 139 24.96 0.63 -12.24
C GLU A 139 26.08 -0.16 -11.54
N ARG A 140 27.04 0.54 -10.91
CA ARG A 140 28.11 -0.12 -10.14
C ARG A 140 27.56 -0.94 -8.99
N ILE A 141 26.58 -0.44 -8.22
CA ILE A 141 25.99 -1.21 -7.12
C ILE A 141 25.23 -2.43 -7.61
N GLU A 142 24.50 -2.31 -8.72
CA GLU A 142 23.82 -3.47 -9.31
C GLU A 142 24.85 -4.51 -9.80
N ALA A 143 25.97 -4.08 -10.37
CA ALA A 143 27.08 -4.96 -10.74
C ALA A 143 27.74 -5.62 -9.52
N GLU A 144 28.06 -4.86 -8.47
CA GLU A 144 28.62 -5.37 -7.20
C GLU A 144 27.71 -6.42 -6.56
N SER A 145 26.39 -6.28 -6.70
CA SER A 145 25.43 -7.26 -6.19
C SER A 145 25.57 -8.65 -6.85
N ARG A 146 26.24 -8.71 -8.00
CA ARG A 146 26.49 -9.92 -8.79
C ARG A 146 27.93 -10.42 -8.66
N ASP A 147 28.79 -9.76 -7.88
CA ASP A 147 30.17 -10.19 -7.66
C ASP A 147 30.25 -11.47 -6.84
N GLN A 148 31.16 -12.38 -7.19
CA GLN A 148 31.28 -13.70 -6.57
C GLN A 148 31.38 -13.67 -5.03
N SER A 149 32.12 -12.70 -4.48
CA SER A 149 32.26 -12.53 -3.03
C SER A 149 30.94 -12.14 -2.34
N ARG A 150 30.16 -11.24 -2.96
CA ARG A 150 28.84 -10.83 -2.48
C ARG A 150 27.81 -11.93 -2.63
N GLN A 151 27.83 -12.65 -3.75
CA GLN A 151 26.96 -13.80 -3.93
C GLN A 151 27.18 -14.87 -2.85
N ALA A 152 28.45 -15.14 -2.51
CA ALA A 152 28.81 -16.07 -1.44
C ALA A 152 28.28 -15.59 -0.08
N GLN A 153 28.42 -14.29 0.22
CA GLN A 153 27.91 -13.69 1.45
C GLN A 153 26.38 -13.79 1.55
N PHE A 154 25.64 -13.49 0.48
CA PHE A 154 24.17 -13.62 0.49
C PHE A 154 23.73 -15.07 0.71
N ARG A 155 24.44 -16.04 0.12
CA ARG A 155 24.16 -17.47 0.35
C ARG A 155 24.42 -17.88 1.80
N GLN A 156 25.51 -17.40 2.39
CA GLN A 156 25.85 -17.66 3.80
C GLN A 156 24.82 -17.02 4.76
N ASP A 157 24.38 -15.80 4.50
CA ASP A 157 23.33 -15.13 5.27
C ASP A 157 22.02 -15.96 5.26
N ILE A 158 21.63 -16.50 4.11
CA ILE A 158 20.42 -17.33 3.96
C ILE A 158 20.54 -18.65 4.74
N GLU A 159 21.72 -19.25 4.78
CA GLU A 159 21.99 -20.45 5.59
C GLU A 159 21.79 -20.20 7.09
N HIS A 160 22.02 -18.96 7.55
CA HIS A 160 21.82 -18.54 8.94
C HIS A 160 20.37 -18.15 9.26
N ASP A 161 19.59 -17.64 8.28
CA ASP A 161 18.34 -16.92 8.55
C ASP A 161 17.02 -17.70 8.34
N SER A 162 16.94 -18.85 7.65
CA SER A 162 15.84 -19.85 7.82
C SER A 162 15.79 -21.00 6.80
N ALA A 163 15.04 -22.03 7.23
CA ALA A 163 14.46 -23.17 6.51
C ALA A 163 13.56 -22.82 5.30
N SER A 164 14.07 -22.06 4.33
CA SER A 164 13.43 -21.83 3.02
C SER A 164 13.78 -22.96 2.04
N GLU A 165 12.76 -23.69 1.55
CA GLU A 165 12.95 -24.74 0.53
C GLU A 165 13.24 -24.17 -0.88
N ASP A 166 13.09 -22.86 -1.10
CA ASP A 166 13.38 -22.19 -2.38
C ASP A 166 14.53 -21.19 -2.20
N ARG A 167 15.75 -21.71 -2.38
CA ARG A 167 17.00 -20.98 -2.13
C ARG A 167 17.24 -19.86 -3.14
N GLU A 168 16.82 -20.04 -4.40
CA GLU A 168 16.98 -19.00 -5.42
C GLU A 168 16.09 -17.79 -5.12
N LEU A 169 14.83 -18.01 -4.75
CA LEU A 169 13.91 -16.90 -4.48
C LEU A 169 14.31 -16.13 -3.20
N ALA A 170 14.81 -16.83 -2.19
CA ALA A 170 15.38 -16.21 -0.99
C ALA A 170 16.64 -15.39 -1.32
N TYR A 171 17.53 -15.93 -2.16
CA TYR A 171 18.71 -15.24 -2.64
C TYR A 171 18.36 -13.97 -3.40
N GLU A 172 17.42 -14.05 -4.33
CA GLU A 172 17.06 -12.90 -5.16
C GLU A 172 16.33 -11.81 -4.36
N SER A 173 15.52 -12.20 -3.36
CA SER A 173 14.94 -11.26 -2.40
C SER A 173 16.00 -10.57 -1.56
N ARG A 174 17.00 -11.32 -1.06
CA ARG A 174 18.08 -10.78 -0.23
C ARG A 174 18.98 -9.83 -1.03
N ARG A 175 19.34 -10.21 -2.26
CA ARG A 175 20.10 -9.36 -3.18
C ARG A 175 19.38 -8.05 -3.45
N LYS A 176 18.09 -8.10 -3.82
CA LYS A 176 17.29 -6.89 -4.08
C LYS A 176 17.19 -5.99 -2.86
N GLN A 177 17.02 -6.55 -1.66
CA GLN A 177 17.00 -5.77 -0.42
C GLN A 177 18.36 -5.09 -0.18
N TRP A 178 19.46 -5.80 -0.37
CA TRP A 178 20.80 -5.23 -0.24
C TRP A 178 21.05 -4.08 -1.23
N VAL A 179 20.68 -4.27 -2.50
CA VAL A 179 20.79 -3.24 -3.54
C VAL A 179 19.98 -2.02 -3.16
N GLU A 180 18.71 -2.20 -2.76
CA GLU A 180 17.84 -1.10 -2.35
C GLU A 180 18.47 -0.29 -1.21
N GLU A 181 18.94 -0.95 -0.13
CA GLU A 181 19.55 -0.27 1.01
C GLU A 181 20.86 0.43 0.64
N ARG A 182 21.69 -0.18 -0.21
CA ARG A 182 22.94 0.43 -0.65
C ARG A 182 22.70 1.67 -1.54
N LEU A 183 21.70 1.61 -2.42
CA LEU A 183 21.30 2.74 -3.25
C LEU A 183 20.69 3.89 -2.43
N LYS A 184 19.94 3.59 -1.36
CA LYS A 184 19.48 4.61 -0.40
C LYS A 184 20.66 5.30 0.28
N GLN A 185 21.63 4.52 0.75
CA GLN A 185 22.82 5.05 1.42
C GLN A 185 23.62 5.99 0.51
N ILE A 186 23.95 5.56 -0.72
CA ILE A 186 24.72 6.37 -1.66
C ILE A 186 23.94 7.63 -2.08
N GLY A 187 22.63 7.52 -2.27
CA GLY A 187 21.78 8.68 -2.54
C GLY A 187 21.88 9.73 -1.43
N ARG A 188 21.85 9.31 -0.17
CA ARG A 188 22.01 10.19 0.99
C ARG A 188 23.40 10.80 1.06
N GLU A 189 24.46 9.99 0.92
CA GLU A 189 25.85 10.46 0.93
C GLU A 189 26.10 11.52 -0.15
N ARG A 190 25.60 11.28 -1.36
CA ARG A 190 25.73 12.19 -2.51
C ARG A 190 24.91 13.47 -2.33
N ALA A 191 23.68 13.38 -1.82
CA ALA A 191 22.89 14.57 -1.50
C ALA A 191 23.63 15.46 -0.50
N LEU A 192 24.14 14.88 0.59
CA LEU A 192 24.88 15.58 1.63
C LEU A 192 26.18 16.20 1.10
N SER A 193 26.94 15.48 0.26
CA SER A 193 28.20 16.00 -0.28
C SER A 193 28.02 17.26 -1.11
N TRP A 194 26.88 17.39 -1.77
CA TRP A 194 26.55 18.58 -2.56
C TRP A 194 25.77 19.64 -1.79
N GLY A 195 25.37 19.35 -0.56
CA GLY A 195 24.69 20.29 0.35
C GLY A 195 23.17 20.20 0.36
N TRP A 196 22.56 19.09 -0.09
CA TRP A 196 21.14 18.82 0.12
C TRP A 196 20.92 17.90 1.32
N PRO A 197 19.81 18.06 2.08
CA PRO A 197 19.57 17.29 3.29
C PRO A 197 19.24 15.81 3.03
N ASN A 198 18.72 15.49 1.84
CA ASN A 198 18.35 14.13 1.45
C ASN A 198 18.23 13.97 -0.07
N THR A 199 18.12 12.70 -0.50
CA THR A 199 17.97 12.28 -1.89
C THR A 199 16.76 12.92 -2.59
N TYR A 200 15.66 13.14 -1.86
CA TYR A 200 14.48 13.79 -2.41
C TYR A 200 14.78 15.23 -2.85
N SER A 201 15.27 16.06 -1.94
CA SER A 201 15.57 17.48 -2.20
C SER A 201 16.64 17.63 -3.29
N TYR A 202 17.64 16.75 -3.25
CA TYR A 202 18.67 16.62 -4.28
C TYR A 202 18.08 16.32 -5.66
N SER A 203 17.32 15.22 -5.80
CA SER A 203 16.78 14.81 -7.10
C SER A 203 15.77 15.81 -7.68
N LYS A 204 14.96 16.46 -6.84
CA LYS A 204 14.06 17.55 -7.25
C LYS A 204 14.83 18.77 -7.76
N SER A 205 15.95 19.12 -7.12
CA SER A 205 16.80 20.21 -7.59
C SER A 205 17.46 19.90 -8.94
N LEU A 206 17.92 18.66 -9.16
CA LEU A 206 18.46 18.27 -10.47
C LEU A 206 17.39 18.38 -11.58
N GLY A 207 16.18 17.88 -11.33
CA GLY A 207 15.06 18.01 -12.27
C GLY A 207 14.70 19.47 -12.56
N GLU A 208 14.71 20.32 -11.52
CA GLU A 208 14.45 21.75 -11.66
C GLU A 208 15.49 22.46 -12.55
N GLN A 209 16.77 22.16 -12.35
CA GLN A 209 17.82 22.73 -13.19
C GLN A 209 17.70 22.31 -14.66
N LEU A 210 17.19 21.10 -14.96
CA LEU A 210 16.88 20.68 -16.33
C LEU A 210 15.77 21.54 -16.95
N VAL A 211 14.74 21.90 -16.18
CA VAL A 211 13.65 22.76 -16.64
C VAL A 211 14.16 24.18 -16.89
N ILE A 212 14.93 24.74 -15.96
CA ILE A 212 15.49 26.10 -16.08
C ILE A 212 16.48 26.18 -17.26
N GLY A 213 17.24 25.11 -17.51
CA GLY A 213 18.16 25.02 -18.65
C GLY A 213 17.51 24.82 -20.01
N ALA A 214 16.22 24.51 -20.07
CA ALA A 214 15.47 24.39 -21.31
C ALA A 214 15.04 25.77 -21.83
N HIS A 215 16.01 26.66 -22.13
CA HIS A 215 15.76 28.04 -22.55
C HIS A 215 14.92 28.19 -23.83
N ASP A 216 14.85 27.13 -24.63
CA ASP A 216 14.02 27.04 -25.84
C ASP A 216 12.54 26.75 -25.54
N LEU A 217 12.20 26.40 -24.30
CA LEU A 217 10.87 26.04 -23.85
C LEU A 217 10.29 27.14 -22.93
N ALA A 218 9.03 27.52 -23.14
CA ALA A 218 8.31 28.34 -22.17
C ALA A 218 8.02 27.49 -20.93
N ALA A 219 8.80 27.66 -19.87
CA ALA A 219 8.68 26.85 -18.66
C ALA A 219 8.80 27.68 -17.37
N THR A 220 8.07 27.25 -16.34
CA THR A 220 8.16 27.81 -14.99
C THR A 220 8.12 26.71 -13.95
N VAL A 221 8.72 26.96 -12.79
CA VAL A 221 8.78 26.02 -11.68
C VAL A 221 7.94 26.55 -10.51
N VAL A 222 7.04 25.71 -10.01
CA VAL A 222 6.24 26.01 -8.82
C VAL A 222 6.74 25.16 -7.66
N ARG A 223 7.15 25.81 -6.58
CA ARG A 223 7.72 25.21 -5.37
C ARG A 223 6.75 25.37 -4.20
N PRO A 224 5.83 24.42 -3.97
CA PRO A 224 5.13 24.36 -2.70
C PRO A 224 6.09 24.00 -1.55
N SER A 225 5.82 24.56 -0.37
CA SER A 225 6.35 24.04 0.90
C SER A 225 5.67 22.72 1.26
N VAL A 226 5.69 22.29 2.54
CA VAL A 226 5.06 21.03 2.92
C VAL A 226 3.56 21.10 2.64
N ILE A 227 3.09 20.30 1.67
CA ILE A 227 1.68 20.21 1.33
C ILE A 227 0.94 19.43 2.43
N GLU A 228 -0.04 20.10 3.02
CA GLU A 228 -0.95 19.51 4.01
C GLU A 228 -2.38 19.50 3.48
N SER A 229 -3.30 18.96 4.28
CA SER A 229 -4.71 18.77 3.89
C SER A 229 -5.37 20.04 3.35
N ALA A 230 -6.41 19.89 2.53
CA ALA A 230 -7.20 21.01 2.04
C ALA A 230 -7.75 21.87 3.19
N LEU A 231 -7.59 23.19 3.06
CA LEU A 231 -8.18 24.16 3.98
C LEU A 231 -9.70 24.24 3.77
N LYS A 232 -10.14 24.31 2.51
CA LYS A 232 -11.54 24.48 2.15
C LYS A 232 -11.93 23.63 0.94
N ASP A 233 -11.24 23.78 -0.18
CA ASP A 233 -11.67 23.19 -1.46
C ASP A 233 -10.93 21.88 -1.76
N PRO A 234 -11.55 20.91 -2.46
CA PRO A 234 -12.99 20.77 -2.61
C PRO A 234 -13.66 20.24 -1.33
N LEU A 235 -12.89 19.66 -0.41
CA LEU A 235 -13.38 19.11 0.85
C LEU A 235 -12.40 19.48 1.97
N PRO A 236 -12.85 20.20 3.02
CA PRO A 236 -11.97 20.56 4.14
C PRO A 236 -11.38 19.31 4.81
N GLY A 237 -10.07 19.34 5.06
CA GLY A 237 -9.34 18.25 5.69
C GLY A 237 -9.02 17.09 4.74
N TRP A 238 -9.40 17.17 3.46
CA TRP A 238 -9.02 16.14 2.48
C TRP A 238 -7.50 16.03 2.36
N ASN A 239 -7.01 14.80 2.37
CA ASN A 239 -5.59 14.50 2.24
C ASN A 239 -5.43 13.10 1.61
N GLN A 240 -4.35 12.91 0.86
CA GLN A 240 -4.01 11.62 0.25
C GLN A 240 -2.50 11.39 0.32
N GLY A 241 -2.12 10.19 0.80
CA GLY A 241 -0.73 9.83 1.03
C GLY A 241 -0.24 10.27 2.42
N VAL A 242 0.81 9.61 2.90
CA VAL A 242 1.44 9.95 4.17
C VAL A 242 2.36 11.14 3.94
N ASN A 243 1.96 12.32 4.40
CA ASN A 243 2.73 13.56 4.31
C ASN A 243 3.57 13.80 5.58
N THR A 244 4.33 14.91 5.61
CA THR A 244 5.33 15.19 6.66
C THR A 244 4.73 15.32 8.06
N SER A 245 3.61 16.01 8.22
CA SER A 245 3.02 16.20 9.56
C SER A 245 2.28 14.96 10.08
N ALA A 246 1.80 14.06 9.20
CA ALA A 246 0.95 12.94 9.60
C ALA A 246 1.64 11.96 10.55
N PRO A 247 2.88 11.47 10.30
CA PRO A 247 3.56 10.61 11.26
C PRO A 247 3.85 11.29 12.60
N LEU A 248 4.24 12.57 12.57
CA LEU A 248 4.51 13.34 13.79
C LEU A 248 3.24 13.50 14.63
N THR A 249 2.12 13.85 14.01
CA THR A 249 0.84 14.02 14.73
C THR A 249 0.23 12.68 15.19
N TYR A 250 0.41 11.61 14.39
CA TYR A 250 -0.01 10.25 14.71
C TYR A 250 0.66 9.72 15.99
N LEU A 251 1.97 9.96 16.16
CA LEU A 251 2.69 9.59 17.38
C LEU A 251 2.07 10.23 18.62
N SER A 252 1.69 11.51 18.56
CA SER A 252 1.02 12.20 19.68
C SER A 252 -0.28 11.51 20.07
N GLY A 253 -1.08 11.06 19.08
CA GLY A 253 -2.33 10.34 19.31
C GLY A 253 -2.14 9.01 20.05
N ARG A 254 -0.97 8.37 19.92
CA ARG A 254 -0.60 7.12 20.60
C ARG A 254 0.14 7.32 21.93
N GLY A 255 0.16 8.55 22.46
CA GLY A 255 0.75 8.85 23.76
C GLY A 255 2.24 9.13 23.73
N TYR A 256 2.85 9.29 22.55
CA TYR A 256 4.22 9.77 22.43
C TYR A 256 4.32 11.26 22.73
N ARG A 257 5.31 11.65 23.54
CA ARG A 257 5.34 12.98 24.18
C ARG A 257 6.51 13.87 23.78
N PHE A 258 7.66 13.30 23.41
CA PHE A 258 8.90 14.07 23.35
C PHE A 258 9.30 14.36 21.90
N TYR A 259 9.05 15.57 21.42
CA TYR A 259 9.39 15.96 20.04
C TYR A 259 10.77 16.64 20.03
N PRO A 260 11.82 16.02 19.46
CA PRO A 260 13.11 16.67 19.30
C PRO A 260 13.01 17.71 18.17
N ALA A 261 12.70 18.95 18.55
CA ALA A 261 12.53 20.04 17.60
C ALA A 261 13.05 21.35 18.19
N ARG A 262 13.50 22.26 17.33
CA ARG A 262 13.85 23.62 17.76
C ARG A 262 12.55 24.43 17.95
N PRO A 263 12.24 24.98 19.15
CA PRO A 263 10.92 25.57 19.43
C PRO A 263 10.47 26.70 18.49
N ARG A 264 11.43 27.48 17.99
CA ARG A 264 11.19 28.63 17.09
C ARG A 264 11.36 28.29 15.61
N LEU A 265 11.77 27.07 15.28
CA LEU A 265 11.88 26.64 13.89
C LEU A 265 10.48 26.60 13.29
N VAL A 266 10.35 27.12 12.07
CA VAL A 266 9.09 27.17 11.33
C VAL A 266 9.00 25.92 10.46
N LEU A 267 7.93 25.14 10.64
CA LEU A 267 7.57 24.11 9.68
C LEU A 267 6.70 24.78 8.62
N ASP A 268 7.27 25.07 7.45
CA ASP A 268 6.53 25.73 6.38
C ASP A 268 5.53 24.76 5.77
N VAL A 269 4.26 25.03 6.01
CA VAL A 269 3.12 24.25 5.57
C VAL A 269 2.26 25.09 4.64
N ILE A 270 1.79 24.51 3.54
CA ILE A 270 0.78 25.09 2.65
C ILE A 270 -0.38 24.10 2.45
N PRO A 271 -1.64 24.50 2.66
CA PRO A 271 -2.79 23.69 2.28
C PRO A 271 -2.80 23.36 0.77
N VAL A 272 -3.12 22.11 0.42
CA VAL A 272 -3.09 21.61 -0.98
C VAL A 272 -3.98 22.41 -1.92
N ASP A 273 -5.09 22.94 -1.42
CA ASP A 273 -6.06 23.71 -2.20
C ASP A 273 -5.55 25.12 -2.49
N LEU A 274 -4.88 25.78 -1.55
CA LEU A 274 -4.16 27.02 -1.84
C LEU A 274 -3.06 26.80 -2.89
N ALA A 275 -2.31 25.70 -2.78
CA ALA A 275 -1.28 25.38 -3.76
C ALA A 275 -1.88 25.15 -5.16
N ALA A 276 -2.98 24.40 -5.25
CA ALA A 276 -3.70 24.16 -6.51
C ALA A 276 -4.27 25.46 -7.10
N HIS A 277 -4.87 26.31 -6.27
CA HIS A 277 -5.41 27.61 -6.70
C HIS A 277 -4.31 28.54 -7.23
N ALA A 278 -3.11 28.51 -6.65
CA ALA A 278 -1.97 29.32 -7.13
C ALA A 278 -1.39 28.85 -8.48
N ILE A 279 -1.44 27.55 -8.77
CA ILE A 279 -0.92 26.99 -10.03
C ILE A 279 -1.70 27.53 -11.24
N ILE A 280 -3.00 27.79 -11.10
CA ILE A 280 -3.85 28.24 -12.21
C ILE A 280 -3.45 29.65 -12.72
N PRO A 281 -3.31 30.70 -11.87
CA PRO A 281 -2.77 31.98 -12.32
C PRO A 281 -1.33 31.89 -12.84
N VAL A 282 -0.48 31.03 -12.26
CA VAL A 282 0.90 30.83 -12.75
C VAL A 282 0.88 30.30 -14.18
N MET A 283 0.02 29.32 -14.47
CA MET A 283 -0.21 28.80 -15.81
C MET A 283 -0.70 29.92 -16.76
N GLY A 284 -1.63 30.77 -16.32
CA GLY A 284 -2.09 31.92 -17.09
C GLY A 284 -0.94 32.89 -17.42
N ALA A 285 -0.10 33.21 -16.44
CA ALA A 285 1.08 34.05 -16.65
C ALA A 285 2.09 33.42 -17.61
N LEU A 286 2.27 32.09 -17.55
CA LEU A 286 3.13 31.33 -18.46
C LEU A 286 2.65 31.45 -19.91
N LEU A 287 1.38 31.19 -20.16
CA LEU A 287 0.77 31.28 -21.49
C LEU A 287 0.82 32.71 -22.06
N LEU A 288 0.72 33.73 -21.19
CA LEU A 288 0.88 35.14 -21.57
C LEU A 288 2.34 35.60 -21.67
N LYS A 289 3.32 34.72 -21.44
CA LYS A 289 4.76 35.03 -21.41
C LYS A 289 5.12 36.15 -20.42
N ARG A 290 4.43 36.18 -19.28
CA ARG A 290 4.64 37.11 -18.14
C ARG A 290 5.03 36.37 -16.85
N HIS A 291 5.35 35.09 -16.96
CA HIS A 291 5.74 34.26 -15.82
C HIS A 291 7.12 34.66 -15.30
N GLN A 292 7.34 34.36 -14.03
CA GLN A 292 8.68 34.29 -13.44
C GLN A 292 9.22 32.87 -13.56
N PRO A 293 10.55 32.66 -13.50
CA PRO A 293 11.14 31.34 -13.58
C PRO A 293 10.70 30.41 -12.44
N ILE A 294 10.54 30.97 -11.23
CA ILE A 294 10.22 30.22 -10.01
C ILE A 294 9.11 30.92 -9.22
N TYR A 295 8.15 30.15 -8.71
CA TYR A 295 7.11 30.59 -7.78
C TYR A 295 7.16 29.74 -6.51
N GLN A 296 7.47 30.33 -5.35
CA GLN A 296 7.38 29.66 -4.06
C GLN A 296 5.98 29.84 -3.45
N LEU A 297 5.35 28.73 -3.08
CA LEU A 297 4.06 28.71 -2.40
C LEU A 297 4.31 28.30 -0.95
N CYS A 298 4.39 29.30 -0.08
CA CYS A 298 4.86 29.16 1.29
C CYS A 298 4.05 30.02 2.26
N THR A 299 4.19 29.73 3.56
CA THR A 299 3.58 30.51 4.64
C THR A 299 4.60 31.19 5.56
N SER A 300 5.87 30.78 5.55
CA SER A 300 6.86 31.22 6.56
C SER A 300 7.10 32.72 6.63
N ASP A 301 7.06 33.43 5.51
CA ASP A 301 7.36 34.86 5.46
C ASP A 301 6.17 35.75 5.85
N VAL A 302 4.94 35.25 5.76
CA VAL A 302 3.71 36.03 6.01
C VAL A 302 2.90 35.54 7.21
N ASN A 303 2.93 34.24 7.51
CA ASN A 303 2.15 33.61 8.57
C ASN A 303 2.84 32.34 9.08
N PRO A 304 4.01 32.48 9.72
CA PRO A 304 4.82 31.33 10.14
C PRO A 304 4.11 30.48 11.21
N LEU A 305 4.28 29.16 11.11
CA LEU A 305 3.86 28.20 12.14
C LEU A 305 5.08 27.60 12.86
N PRO A 306 5.47 28.13 14.04
CA PRO A 306 6.58 27.57 14.81
C PRO A 306 6.27 26.17 15.34
N MET A 307 7.28 25.30 15.42
CA MET A 307 7.15 23.93 15.94
C MET A 307 6.52 23.88 17.34
N ARG A 308 6.84 24.84 18.23
CA ARG A 308 6.18 24.94 19.54
C ARG A 308 4.67 25.07 19.41
N ARG A 309 4.19 25.94 18.51
CA ARG A 309 2.77 26.18 18.32
C ARG A 309 2.08 24.98 17.67
N LEU A 310 2.74 24.34 16.70
CA LEU A 310 2.23 23.12 16.07
C LEU A 310 2.03 21.99 17.07
N VAL A 311 3.03 21.74 17.93
CA VAL A 311 2.95 20.70 18.96
C VAL A 311 1.87 21.03 20.00
N GLU A 312 1.74 22.29 20.39
CA GLU A 312 0.68 22.76 21.29
C GLU A 312 -0.71 22.52 20.70
N LEU A 313 -0.96 22.94 19.45
CA LEU A 313 -2.24 22.74 18.75
C LEU A 313 -2.58 21.25 18.60
N THR A 314 -1.56 20.42 18.33
CA THR A 314 -1.72 18.96 18.25
C THR A 314 -2.12 18.38 19.61
N ALA A 315 -1.45 18.78 20.69
CA ALA A 315 -1.79 18.34 22.04
C ALA A 315 -3.21 18.78 22.44
N LEU A 316 -3.61 20.02 22.13
CA LEU A 316 -4.95 20.55 22.40
C LEU A 316 -6.04 19.80 21.63
N SER A 317 -5.80 19.48 20.35
CA SER A 317 -6.74 18.69 19.53
C SER A 317 -6.91 17.28 20.09
N ASN A 318 -5.81 16.60 20.42
CA ASN A 318 -5.85 15.26 21.02
C ASN A 318 -6.58 15.25 22.37
N ARG A 319 -6.34 16.26 23.22
CA ARG A 319 -7.10 16.43 24.47
C ARG A 319 -8.60 16.58 24.22
N ARG A 320 -9.00 17.40 23.24
CA ARG A 320 -10.41 17.62 22.92
C ARG A 320 -11.08 16.32 22.45
N GLU A 321 -10.39 15.52 21.66
CA GLU A 321 -10.88 14.23 21.19
C GLU A 321 -11.02 13.22 22.34
N GLN A 322 -10.00 13.08 23.19
CA GLN A 322 -10.06 12.18 24.34
C GLN A 322 -11.20 12.52 25.29
N ARG A 323 -11.49 13.82 25.50
CA ARG A 323 -12.67 14.25 26.27
C ARG A 323 -14.00 13.85 25.61
N ARG A 324 -14.06 13.83 24.27
CA ARG A 324 -15.25 13.39 23.52
C ARG A 324 -15.44 11.87 23.56
N ALA A 325 -14.36 11.10 23.63
CA ALA A 325 -14.40 9.62 23.61
C ALA A 325 -14.88 8.95 24.91
N GLY A 326 -15.19 9.71 25.96
CA GLY A 326 -15.76 9.18 27.22
C GLY A 326 -14.71 8.69 28.22
N ASN A 327 -14.87 9.12 29.48
CA ASN A 327 -13.90 8.95 30.57
C ASN A 327 -13.81 7.50 31.10
N GLY A 328 -12.94 6.69 30.50
CA GLY A 328 -12.31 5.58 31.23
C GLY A 328 -11.31 6.10 32.29
N PRO A 329 -10.78 5.24 33.20
CA PRO A 329 -9.82 5.64 34.24
C PRO A 329 -8.56 6.37 33.68
N LEU A 330 -8.15 6.01 32.47
CA LEU A 330 -7.05 6.65 31.73
C LEU A 330 -7.37 8.09 31.27
N GLY A 331 -8.65 8.42 31.01
CA GLY A 331 -9.08 9.75 30.57
C GLY A 331 -8.88 10.85 31.63
N LYS A 332 -8.79 10.48 32.92
CA LYS A 332 -8.51 11.41 34.02
C LYS A 332 -7.02 11.77 34.16
N LEU A 333 -6.11 10.88 33.73
CA LEU A 333 -4.65 11.09 33.76
C LEU A 333 -4.09 11.63 32.43
N ALA A 334 -4.82 11.44 31.33
CA ALA A 334 -4.45 11.89 29.99
C ALA A 334 -4.15 13.41 29.84
N PRO A 335 -4.79 14.34 30.59
CA PRO A 335 -4.43 15.77 30.54
C PRO A 335 -2.97 16.06 30.94
N HIS A 336 -2.31 15.16 31.67
CA HIS A 336 -0.92 15.30 32.14
C HIS A 336 0.11 14.65 31.21
N LEU A 337 -0.32 14.09 30.07
CA LEU A 337 0.51 13.40 29.08
C LEU A 337 0.66 14.21 27.78
N GLU A 338 0.79 15.53 27.88
CA GLU A 338 0.94 16.39 26.71
C GLU A 338 2.24 16.13 25.95
N ALA A 339 2.15 16.29 24.63
CA ALA A 339 3.30 16.40 23.74
C ALA A 339 4.05 17.71 24.01
N VAL A 340 5.36 17.63 24.12
CA VAL A 340 6.26 18.74 24.41
C VAL A 340 7.43 18.74 23.44
N VAL A 341 7.87 19.93 23.06
CA VAL A 341 9.11 20.12 22.32
C VAL A 341 10.28 20.03 23.30
N VAL A 342 11.25 19.17 23.00
CA VAL A 342 12.46 18.94 23.81
C VAL A 342 13.72 19.11 22.97
N SER A 343 14.86 19.31 23.64
CA SER A 343 16.17 19.29 22.97
C SER A 343 16.55 17.88 22.52
N GLN A 344 17.41 17.76 21.51
CA GLN A 344 17.95 16.47 21.05
C GLN A 344 18.59 15.67 22.19
N ASN A 345 19.37 16.32 23.06
CA ASN A 345 20.02 15.65 24.19
C ASN A 345 19.00 15.09 25.17
N THR A 346 17.95 15.85 25.47
CA THR A 346 16.84 15.40 26.31
C THR A 346 16.11 14.23 25.66
N TYR A 347 15.87 14.30 24.35
CA TYR A 347 15.22 13.25 23.58
C TYR A 347 16.03 11.95 23.60
N GLU A 348 17.33 12.00 23.36
CA GLU A 348 18.20 10.81 23.39
C GLU A 348 18.28 10.19 24.78
N LEU A 349 18.40 11.04 25.81
CA LEU A 349 18.43 10.59 27.21
C LEU A 349 17.13 9.85 27.56
N VAL A 350 15.98 10.46 27.28
CA VAL A 350 14.67 9.86 27.58
C VAL A 350 14.43 8.60 26.75
N SER A 351 14.75 8.63 25.46
CA SER A 351 14.50 7.49 24.56
C SER A 351 15.37 6.27 24.89
N LYS A 352 16.59 6.48 25.41
CA LYS A 352 17.47 5.37 25.86
C LYS A 352 17.08 4.86 27.25
N THR A 353 16.69 5.74 28.16
CA THR A 353 16.43 5.38 29.57
C THR A 353 15.03 4.84 29.81
N LEU A 354 14.01 5.35 29.12
CA LEU A 354 12.61 5.00 29.36
C LEU A 354 12.30 3.51 29.08
N PRO A 355 12.76 2.89 27.96
CA PRO A 355 12.56 1.46 27.74
C PRO A 355 13.21 0.59 28.82
N ALA A 356 14.43 0.94 29.23
CA ALA A 356 15.18 0.21 30.26
C ALA A 356 14.49 0.28 31.63
N ILE A 357 14.01 1.47 32.02
CA ILE A 357 13.25 1.68 33.26
C ILE A 357 11.94 0.88 33.21
N LEU A 358 11.20 0.93 32.11
CA LEU A 358 9.94 0.19 31.97
C LEU A 358 10.14 -1.33 32.03
N GLN A 359 11.21 -1.85 31.43
CA GLN A 359 11.57 -3.27 31.52
C GLN A 359 11.95 -3.67 32.96
N GLN A 360 12.73 -2.85 33.65
CA GLN A 360 13.08 -3.10 35.06
C GLN A 360 11.84 -3.10 35.97
N VAL A 361 10.96 -2.10 35.81
CA VAL A 361 9.72 -2.01 36.59
C VAL A 361 8.78 -3.17 36.26
N ALA A 362 8.69 -3.59 35.00
CA ALA A 362 7.91 -4.77 34.61
C ALA A 362 8.47 -6.06 35.23
N GLY A 363 9.81 -6.21 35.28
CA GLY A 363 10.48 -7.31 35.95
C GLY A 363 10.18 -7.34 37.45
N VAL A 364 10.28 -6.20 38.14
CA VAL A 364 9.96 -6.08 39.58
C VAL A 364 8.48 -6.35 39.85
N ALA A 365 7.58 -5.89 38.98
CA ALA A 365 6.15 -6.16 39.08
C ALA A 365 5.82 -7.66 38.94
N LYS A 366 6.54 -8.40 38.07
CA LYS A 366 6.42 -9.86 37.96
C LYS A 366 6.83 -10.55 39.26
N THR A 367 7.93 -10.11 39.87
CA THR A 367 8.43 -10.67 41.13
C THR A 367 7.47 -10.42 42.30
N LEU A 368 6.83 -9.24 42.35
CA LEU A 368 5.94 -8.85 43.45
C LEU A 368 4.50 -9.35 43.31
N ALA A 369 3.95 -9.38 42.09
CA ALA A 369 2.55 -9.75 41.85
C ALA A 369 2.37 -11.22 41.42
N GLY A 370 3.46 -11.98 41.27
CA GLY A 370 3.48 -13.35 40.76
C GLY A 370 3.39 -13.41 39.23
N GLU A 371 4.24 -14.25 38.62
CA GLU A 371 4.42 -14.36 37.16
C GLU A 371 3.14 -14.67 36.37
N HIS A 372 2.16 -15.31 37.02
CA HIS A 372 0.89 -15.69 36.40
C HIS A 372 -0.28 -14.72 36.67
N SER A 373 -0.08 -13.64 37.42
CA SER A 373 -1.18 -12.69 37.69
C SER A 373 -1.63 -11.96 36.43
N ALA A 374 -2.94 -11.75 36.30
CA ALA A 374 -3.51 -11.01 35.17
C ALA A 374 -3.06 -9.54 35.15
N ALA A 375 -2.70 -8.98 36.31
CA ALA A 375 -2.19 -7.61 36.45
C ALA A 375 -0.74 -7.49 35.92
N ALA A 376 0.15 -8.42 36.28
CA ALA A 376 1.53 -8.42 35.77
C ALA A 376 1.58 -8.61 34.25
N ARG A 377 0.75 -9.52 33.69
CA ARG A 377 0.63 -9.71 32.23
C ARG A 377 0.09 -8.47 31.52
N LYS A 378 -0.90 -7.78 32.09
CA LYS A 378 -1.41 -6.50 31.52
C LYS A 378 -0.36 -5.40 31.56
N PHE A 379 0.42 -5.31 32.64
CA PHE A 379 1.50 -4.32 32.77
C PHE A 379 2.64 -4.60 31.80
N GLU A 380 3.06 -5.86 31.65
CA GLU A 380 4.06 -6.29 30.69
C GLU A 380 3.64 -5.99 29.24
N GLN A 381 2.41 -6.34 28.86
CA GLN A 381 1.87 -6.00 27.53
C GLN A 381 1.78 -4.48 27.30
N HIS A 382 1.62 -3.69 28.37
CA HIS A 382 1.64 -2.24 28.29
C HIS A 382 3.07 -1.71 28.12
N ALA A 383 4.05 -2.25 28.86
CA ALA A 383 5.46 -1.91 28.73
C ALA A 383 6.01 -2.25 27.34
N ILE A 384 5.71 -3.45 26.81
CA ILE A 384 6.10 -3.86 25.45
C ILE A 384 5.53 -2.89 24.41
N ARG A 385 4.23 -2.55 24.51
CA ARG A 385 3.59 -1.59 23.61
C ARG A 385 4.26 -0.21 23.65
N ILE A 386 4.68 0.26 24.83
CA ILE A 386 5.41 1.52 24.97
C ILE A 386 6.79 1.41 24.31
N CYS A 387 7.53 0.31 24.51
CA CYS A 387 8.82 0.09 23.86
C CYS A 387 8.70 0.07 22.32
N GLU A 388 7.77 -0.71 21.77
CA GLU A 388 7.48 -0.77 20.33
C GLU A 388 7.08 0.62 19.79
N SER A 389 6.26 1.37 20.54
CA SER A 389 5.89 2.73 20.16
C SER A 389 7.08 3.70 20.18
N THR A 390 8.07 3.46 21.03
CA THR A 390 9.28 4.30 21.15
C THR A 390 10.24 4.04 19.99
N GLU A 391 10.41 2.78 19.59
CA GLU A 391 11.22 2.41 18.41
C GLU A 391 10.59 2.94 17.11
N LEU A 392 9.27 2.76 16.95
CA LEU A 392 8.53 3.35 15.83
C LEU A 392 8.68 4.87 15.84
N ALA A 393 8.50 5.52 16.99
CA ALA A 393 8.65 6.96 17.10
C ALA A 393 10.06 7.42 16.71
N ARG A 394 11.10 6.70 17.11
CA ARG A 394 12.48 7.01 16.75
C ARG A 394 12.71 6.93 15.25
N SER A 395 12.28 5.83 14.62
CA SER A 395 12.42 5.68 13.16
C SER A 395 11.72 6.79 12.38
N LEU A 396 10.50 7.16 12.80
CA LEU A 396 9.75 8.25 12.17
C LEU A 396 10.42 9.60 12.41
N VAL A 397 10.83 9.89 13.64
CA VAL A 397 11.48 11.15 13.99
C VAL A 397 12.80 11.33 13.23
N GLU A 398 13.61 10.28 13.11
CA GLU A 398 14.91 10.33 12.41
C GLU A 398 14.77 10.78 10.94
N VAL A 399 13.71 10.36 10.23
CA VAL A 399 13.43 10.80 8.86
C VAL A 399 13.15 12.31 8.77
N TYR A 400 12.57 12.90 9.80
CA TYR A 400 12.13 14.30 9.80
C TYR A 400 13.08 15.26 10.54
N LEU A 401 14.10 14.77 11.24
CA LEU A 401 15.09 15.58 11.96
C LEU A 401 15.66 16.75 11.13
N PRO A 402 16.00 16.59 9.83
CA PRO A 402 16.47 17.70 9.02
C PRO A 402 15.51 18.90 9.00
N TYR A 403 14.21 18.63 9.05
CA TYR A 403 13.15 19.63 8.85
C TYR A 403 12.55 20.18 10.14
N ILE A 404 12.66 19.46 11.26
CA ILE A 404 12.11 19.90 12.56
C ILE A 404 13.19 20.39 13.53
N GLN A 405 14.45 20.05 13.26
CA GLN A 405 15.56 20.31 14.17
C GLN A 405 16.78 20.92 13.50
N GLU A 406 17.21 20.44 12.34
CA GLU A 406 18.54 20.79 11.82
C GLU A 406 18.50 22.08 10.98
N LEU A 407 17.48 22.25 10.14
CA LEU A 407 17.40 23.33 9.15
C LEU A 407 16.24 24.27 9.40
N ALA A 408 16.54 25.54 9.64
CA ALA A 408 15.57 26.61 9.87
C ALA A 408 15.38 27.45 8.61
N TYR A 409 14.39 27.10 7.80
CA TYR A 409 14.03 27.83 6.59
C TYR A 409 13.02 28.94 6.85
N THR A 410 13.19 30.07 6.16
CA THR A 410 12.13 31.06 5.94
C THR A 410 12.00 31.27 4.44
N PHE A 411 11.03 30.62 3.80
CA PHE A 411 10.78 30.77 2.36
C PHE A 411 10.00 32.06 2.06
N HIS A 412 10.31 32.69 0.92
CA HIS A 412 9.67 33.91 0.46
C HIS A 412 8.97 33.70 -0.89
N GLY A 413 7.65 33.91 -0.94
CA GLY A 413 6.84 33.79 -2.16
C GLY A 413 6.58 35.14 -2.83
N ARG A 414 7.61 35.92 -3.14
CA ARG A 414 7.48 37.28 -3.72
C ARG A 414 6.78 37.23 -5.08
N ASN A 415 7.21 36.34 -5.97
CA ASN A 415 6.74 36.26 -7.34
C ASN A 415 5.25 35.89 -7.41
N ILE A 416 4.79 34.96 -6.55
CA ILE A 416 3.36 34.63 -6.50
C ILE A 416 2.52 35.81 -6.01
N ARG A 417 3.00 36.57 -5.02
CA ARG A 417 2.30 37.77 -4.54
C ARG A 417 2.28 38.89 -5.58
N GLU A 418 3.37 39.10 -6.30
CA GLU A 418 3.42 40.06 -7.41
C GLU A 418 2.46 39.66 -8.52
N LEU A 419 2.40 38.38 -8.89
CA LEU A 419 1.41 37.88 -9.85
C LEU A 419 -0.02 38.16 -9.38
N TYR A 420 -0.35 37.86 -8.12
CA TYR A 420 -1.69 38.10 -7.57
C TYR A 420 -2.10 39.58 -7.53
N ARG A 421 -1.14 40.52 -7.49
CA ARG A 421 -1.44 41.96 -7.62
C ARG A 421 -1.88 42.36 -9.02
N THR A 422 -1.55 41.56 -10.04
CA THR A 422 -1.94 41.81 -11.44
C THR A 422 -3.29 41.21 -11.81
N LEU A 423 -3.83 40.31 -10.97
CA LEU A 423 -5.08 39.61 -11.23
C LEU A 423 -6.29 40.51 -10.99
N THR A 424 -7.38 40.25 -11.72
CA THR A 424 -8.64 40.94 -11.47
C THR A 424 -9.26 40.46 -10.16
N ARG A 425 -10.19 41.25 -9.59
CA ARG A 425 -10.95 40.82 -8.41
C ARG A 425 -11.74 39.53 -8.65
N SER A 426 -12.19 39.30 -9.89
CA SER A 426 -12.90 38.08 -10.28
C SER A 426 -11.96 36.87 -10.23
N ASP A 427 -10.77 36.98 -10.81
CA ASP A 427 -9.80 35.88 -10.84
C ASP A 427 -9.33 35.51 -9.42
N ILE A 428 -9.08 36.52 -8.57
CA ILE A 428 -8.71 36.30 -7.16
C ILE A 428 -9.84 35.59 -6.39
N ALA A 429 -11.10 35.90 -6.70
CA ALA A 429 -12.24 35.24 -6.07
C ALA A 429 -12.41 33.78 -6.53
N GLN A 430 -12.06 33.47 -7.77
CA GLN A 430 -12.12 32.11 -8.33
C GLN A 430 -10.92 31.25 -7.91
N HIS A 431 -9.74 31.86 -7.79
CA HIS A 431 -8.48 31.21 -7.48
C HIS A 431 -7.76 31.88 -6.30
N PRO A 432 -8.31 31.78 -5.08
CA PRO A 432 -7.74 32.46 -3.91
C PRO A 432 -6.41 31.86 -3.47
N PHE A 433 -5.42 32.72 -3.23
CA PHE A 433 -4.17 32.37 -2.54
C PHE A 433 -3.87 33.45 -1.50
N GLN A 434 -4.23 33.19 -0.24
CA GLN A 434 -4.09 34.14 0.87
C GLN A 434 -3.52 33.42 2.11
N PRO A 435 -2.27 32.92 2.03
CA PRO A 435 -1.62 32.22 3.14
C PRO A 435 -1.57 33.04 4.45
N GLU A 436 -1.56 34.37 4.34
CA GLU A 436 -1.60 35.29 5.47
C GLU A 436 -2.90 35.24 6.28
N LYS A 437 -3.98 34.68 5.72
CA LYS A 437 -5.30 34.59 6.36
C LYS A 437 -5.58 33.23 7.00
N ILE A 438 -4.64 32.29 6.95
CA ILE A 438 -4.82 30.98 7.58
C ILE A 438 -4.89 31.17 9.11
N ASP A 439 -6.03 30.87 9.70
CA ASP A 439 -6.13 30.69 11.15
C ASP A 439 -5.56 29.31 11.50
N TRP A 440 -4.30 29.28 11.96
CA TRP A 440 -3.63 28.05 12.33
C TRP A 440 -4.36 27.26 13.41
N ASN A 441 -5.06 27.92 14.32
CA ASN A 441 -5.79 27.22 15.38
C ASN A 441 -6.99 26.48 14.81
N ASP A 442 -7.80 27.16 13.99
CA ASP A 442 -8.94 26.54 13.33
C ASP A 442 -8.50 25.47 12.32
N TYR A 443 -7.59 25.82 11.42
CA TYR A 443 -7.08 24.89 10.40
C TYR A 443 -6.48 23.64 11.04
N TRP A 444 -5.56 23.77 12.00
CA TRP A 444 -4.87 22.60 12.56
C TRP A 444 -5.81 21.70 13.38
N MET A 445 -6.63 22.30 14.25
CA MET A 445 -7.44 21.55 15.21
C MET A 445 -8.78 21.06 14.65
N ASN A 446 -9.43 21.86 13.81
CA ASN A 446 -10.79 21.59 13.33
C ASN A 446 -10.83 21.01 11.91
N ILE A 447 -9.79 21.21 11.10
CA ILE A 447 -9.76 20.80 9.70
C ILE A 447 -8.70 19.71 9.47
N HIS A 448 -7.43 20.03 9.70
CA HIS A 448 -6.29 19.21 9.36
C HIS A 448 -6.21 17.91 10.18
N LEU A 449 -6.15 17.99 11.51
CA LEU A 449 -6.07 16.79 12.37
C LEU A 449 -7.28 15.86 12.23
N PRO A 450 -8.54 16.36 12.22
CA PRO A 450 -9.69 15.53 11.89
C PRO A 450 -9.59 14.89 10.49
N GLY A 451 -9.10 15.64 9.51
CA GLY A 451 -8.81 15.15 8.16
C GLY A 451 -7.80 14.00 8.15
N LEU A 452 -6.66 14.15 8.84
CA LEU A 452 -5.65 13.10 8.98
C LEU A 452 -6.22 11.84 9.63
N ARG A 453 -7.01 11.98 10.70
CA ARG A 453 -7.69 10.84 11.35
C ARG A 453 -8.62 10.10 10.40
N ARG A 454 -9.33 10.83 9.53
CA ARG A 454 -10.28 10.26 8.58
C ARG A 454 -9.58 9.59 7.39
N HIS A 455 -8.55 10.23 6.83
CA HIS A 455 -8.00 9.86 5.53
C HIS A 455 -6.65 9.14 5.60
N ILE A 456 -5.81 9.42 6.60
CA ILE A 456 -4.41 8.98 6.65
C ILE A 456 -4.13 7.97 7.77
N PHE A 457 -4.60 8.22 9.00
CA PHE A 457 -4.28 7.36 10.15
C PHE A 457 -4.67 5.88 9.96
N PRO A 458 -5.80 5.53 9.33
CA PRO A 458 -6.12 4.13 9.04
C PRO A 458 -5.05 3.42 8.19
N GLN A 459 -4.38 4.15 7.29
CA GLN A 459 -3.30 3.62 6.46
C GLN A 459 -2.02 3.40 7.29
N LEU A 460 -1.72 4.31 8.21
CA LEU A 460 -0.60 4.17 9.15
C LEU A 460 -0.82 3.03 10.16
N ASP A 461 -2.06 2.80 10.60
CA ASP A 461 -2.42 1.66 11.44
C ASP A 461 -2.12 0.33 10.74
N LEU A 462 -2.39 0.23 9.42
CA LEU A 462 -2.08 -0.96 8.63
C LEU A 462 -0.57 -1.23 8.49
N HIS A 463 0.25 -0.17 8.39
CA HIS A 463 1.71 -0.28 8.29
C HIS A 463 2.39 -0.52 9.64
N THR A 464 1.74 -0.14 10.74
CA THR A 464 2.28 -0.26 12.11
C THR A 464 1.78 -1.49 12.86
N ARG A 465 0.79 -2.23 12.34
CA ARG A 465 0.52 -3.60 12.78
C ARG A 465 1.73 -4.44 12.38
N SER A 466 2.37 -5.08 13.36
CA SER A 466 3.47 -6.01 13.10
C SER A 466 3.05 -6.95 11.98
N ARG A 467 3.88 -7.10 10.94
CA ARG A 467 3.65 -8.13 9.92
C ARG A 467 3.49 -9.44 10.68
N PRO A 468 2.32 -10.09 10.62
CA PRO A 468 2.17 -11.39 11.25
C PRO A 468 3.28 -12.29 10.74
N ARG A 469 3.92 -13.02 11.66
CA ARG A 469 4.98 -13.98 11.37
C ARG A 469 4.58 -14.75 10.12
N ALA A 470 5.49 -14.84 9.13
CA ALA A 470 5.18 -15.45 7.84
C ALA A 470 4.40 -16.75 8.04
N LEU A 471 3.13 -16.75 7.63
CA LEU A 471 2.30 -17.94 7.70
C LEU A 471 2.99 -19.05 6.92
N LEU A 472 2.95 -20.27 7.46
CA LEU A 472 3.54 -21.45 6.82
C LEU A 472 3.05 -21.51 5.37
N ARG A 473 3.99 -21.41 4.43
CA ARG A 473 3.67 -21.48 3.01
C ARG A 473 3.35 -22.93 2.68
N HIS A 474 2.08 -23.21 2.39
CA HIS A 474 1.66 -24.49 1.83
C HIS A 474 1.86 -24.46 0.31
N LYS A 475 2.42 -25.51 -0.28
CA LYS A 475 2.58 -25.65 -1.74
C LYS A 475 1.26 -26.06 -2.38
N THR A 476 0.48 -26.89 -1.70
CA THR A 476 -0.80 -27.39 -2.18
C THR A 476 -1.89 -27.34 -1.11
N LEU A 477 -3.14 -27.43 -1.54
CA LEU A 477 -4.29 -27.53 -0.64
C LEU A 477 -4.28 -28.85 0.15
N ILE A 478 -3.70 -29.91 -0.42
CA ILE A 478 -3.52 -31.19 0.27
C ILE A 478 -2.51 -31.04 1.40
N GLU A 479 -1.37 -30.41 1.14
CA GLU A 479 -0.38 -30.12 2.20
C GLU A 479 -0.97 -29.27 3.32
N LEU A 480 -1.85 -28.32 2.99
CA LEU A 480 -2.60 -27.55 3.97
C LEU A 480 -3.47 -28.46 4.86
N LEU A 481 -4.26 -29.36 4.27
CA LEU A 481 -5.13 -30.26 5.02
C LEU A 481 -4.33 -31.30 5.83
N GLU A 482 -3.26 -31.88 5.27
CA GLU A 482 -2.39 -32.82 5.97
C GLU A 482 -1.78 -32.18 7.22
N ARG A 483 -1.18 -30.98 7.10
CA ARG A 483 -0.61 -30.27 8.24
C ARG A 483 -1.68 -29.86 9.26
N ALA A 484 -2.86 -29.46 8.81
CA ALA A 484 -3.97 -29.17 9.71
C ALA A 484 -4.42 -30.40 10.49
N ALA A 485 -4.48 -31.57 9.85
CA ALA A 485 -4.82 -32.83 10.50
C ALA A 485 -3.73 -33.32 11.46
N GLU A 486 -2.45 -33.12 11.13
CA GLU A 486 -1.33 -33.42 12.02
C GLU A 486 -1.38 -32.54 13.28
N ARG A 487 -1.60 -31.24 13.12
CA ARG A 487 -1.55 -30.26 14.23
C ARG A 487 -2.83 -30.20 15.05
N PHE A 488 -3.98 -30.33 14.41
CA PHE A 488 -5.30 -30.08 15.02
C PHE A 488 -6.25 -31.28 14.87
N GLY A 489 -5.72 -32.48 14.67
CA GLY A 489 -6.49 -33.63 14.20
C GLY A 489 -7.75 -33.99 14.99
N SER A 490 -7.79 -33.76 16.32
CA SER A 490 -8.97 -34.03 17.15
C SER A 490 -9.98 -32.89 17.20
N ARG A 491 -9.64 -31.69 16.71
CA ARG A 491 -10.53 -30.53 16.69
C ARG A 491 -11.53 -30.66 15.54
N VAL A 492 -12.72 -30.11 15.76
CA VAL A 492 -13.77 -30.01 14.73
C VAL A 492 -13.30 -29.08 13.61
N ALA A 493 -13.30 -29.60 12.39
CA ALA A 493 -13.01 -28.83 11.18
C ALA A 493 -14.30 -28.31 10.53
N LEU A 494 -15.33 -29.16 10.48
CA LEU A 494 -16.61 -28.88 9.83
C LEU A 494 -17.74 -29.31 10.75
N ASP A 495 -18.73 -28.44 10.92
CA ASP A 495 -19.95 -28.73 11.67
C ASP A 495 -21.15 -28.18 10.91
N ALA A 496 -22.19 -28.98 10.76
CA ALA A 496 -23.41 -28.59 10.09
C ALA A 496 -24.63 -29.21 10.76
N ARG A 497 -25.73 -28.46 10.77
CA ARG A 497 -27.04 -28.94 11.22
C ARG A 497 -28.03 -28.84 10.08
N LYS A 498 -28.65 -29.96 9.73
CA LYS A 498 -29.77 -29.98 8.79
C LYS A 498 -31.02 -29.40 9.44
N PRO A 499 -32.00 -28.89 8.66
CA PRO A 499 -33.30 -28.47 9.18
C PRO A 499 -34.04 -29.57 9.97
N SER A 500 -33.77 -30.84 9.67
CA SER A 500 -34.28 -32.00 10.42
C SER A 500 -33.70 -32.14 11.84
N GLY A 501 -32.76 -31.28 12.25
CA GLY A 501 -32.05 -31.35 13.53
C GLY A 501 -30.84 -32.29 13.53
N GLN A 502 -30.63 -33.05 12.46
CA GLN A 502 -29.45 -33.93 12.33
C GLN A 502 -28.17 -33.10 12.25
N ARG A 503 -27.25 -33.33 13.20
CA ARG A 503 -25.92 -32.71 13.21
C ARG A 503 -24.89 -33.63 12.55
N THR A 504 -24.05 -33.06 11.68
CA THR A 504 -22.88 -33.72 11.12
C THR A 504 -21.65 -32.90 11.49
N SER A 505 -20.71 -33.52 12.20
CA SER A 505 -19.44 -32.91 12.59
C SER A 505 -18.30 -33.80 12.13
N LEU A 506 -17.26 -33.21 11.57
CA LEU A 506 -16.01 -33.87 11.17
C LEU A 506 -14.84 -33.17 11.84
N SER A 507 -13.97 -33.93 12.49
CA SER A 507 -12.66 -33.46 12.91
C SER A 507 -11.71 -33.29 11.72
N TYR A 508 -10.62 -32.54 11.90
CA TYR A 508 -9.58 -32.39 10.87
C TYR A 508 -9.01 -33.75 10.42
N ARG A 509 -8.82 -34.69 11.35
CA ARG A 509 -8.34 -36.04 11.05
C ARG A 509 -9.36 -36.84 10.26
N GLU A 510 -10.63 -36.80 10.65
CA GLU A 510 -11.70 -37.51 9.94
C GLU A 510 -11.92 -36.96 8.53
N LEU A 511 -11.83 -35.63 8.36
CA LEU A 511 -11.88 -34.99 7.05
C LEU A 511 -10.74 -35.45 6.16
N ARG A 512 -9.50 -35.39 6.65
CA ARG A 512 -8.29 -35.84 5.93
C ARG A 512 -8.39 -37.32 5.55
N ASP A 513 -8.61 -38.19 6.54
CA ASP A 513 -8.67 -39.64 6.33
C ASP A 513 -9.82 -40.03 5.40
N GLY A 514 -10.98 -39.37 5.55
CA GLY A 514 -12.15 -39.55 4.70
C GLY A 514 -11.90 -39.13 3.26
N ALA A 515 -11.34 -37.94 3.04
CA ALA A 515 -11.00 -37.44 1.72
C ALA A 515 -9.95 -38.33 1.03
N HIS A 516 -8.92 -38.77 1.74
CA HIS A 516 -7.91 -39.69 1.21
C HIS A 516 -8.53 -41.04 0.78
N ARG A 517 -9.39 -41.64 1.62
CA ARG A 517 -10.10 -42.89 1.28
C ARG A 517 -11.07 -42.72 0.11
N ALA A 518 -11.78 -41.60 0.04
CA ALA A 518 -12.67 -41.29 -1.07
C ALA A 518 -11.89 -41.08 -2.38
N GLY A 519 -10.72 -40.44 -2.35
CA GLY A 519 -9.82 -40.33 -3.50
C GLY A 519 -9.35 -41.70 -4.01
N LEU A 520 -9.00 -42.61 -3.11
CA LEU A 520 -8.69 -44.02 -3.43
C LEU A 520 -9.86 -44.71 -4.13
N LEU A 521 -11.08 -44.57 -3.61
CA LEU A 521 -12.28 -45.16 -4.21
C LEU A 521 -12.46 -44.68 -5.66
N MET A 522 -12.32 -43.38 -5.91
CA MET A 522 -12.43 -42.82 -7.26
C MET A 522 -11.36 -43.39 -8.20
N ALA A 523 -10.12 -43.53 -7.74
CA ALA A 523 -9.06 -44.15 -8.52
C ALA A 523 -9.38 -45.62 -8.87
N THR A 524 -9.91 -46.40 -7.91
CA THR A 524 -10.32 -47.80 -8.18
C THR A 524 -11.48 -47.91 -9.17
N ARG A 525 -12.31 -46.85 -9.30
CA ARG A 525 -13.38 -46.76 -10.30
C ARG A 525 -12.91 -46.17 -11.64
N GLY A 526 -11.60 -46.00 -11.82
CA GLY A 526 -10.98 -45.65 -13.10
C GLY A 526 -10.74 -44.16 -13.31
N LEU A 527 -10.91 -43.30 -12.29
CA LEU A 527 -10.50 -41.90 -12.35
C LEU A 527 -8.96 -41.79 -12.35
N LYS A 528 -8.43 -41.00 -13.27
CA LYS A 528 -7.00 -40.74 -13.44
C LYS A 528 -6.67 -39.29 -13.04
N ALA A 529 -5.41 -39.08 -12.69
CA ALA A 529 -4.92 -37.75 -12.39
C ALA A 529 -5.04 -36.78 -13.59
N GLY A 530 -5.34 -35.51 -13.32
CA GLY A 530 -5.57 -34.47 -14.32
C GLY A 530 -6.94 -34.50 -15.00
N GLU A 531 -7.77 -35.51 -14.70
CA GLU A 531 -9.17 -35.53 -15.16
C GLU A 531 -10.03 -34.56 -14.33
N ARG A 532 -11.15 -34.13 -14.92
CA ARG A 532 -12.06 -33.17 -14.28
C ARG A 532 -13.24 -33.91 -13.66
N VAL A 533 -13.64 -33.45 -12.47
CA VAL A 533 -14.76 -34.02 -11.72
C VAL A 533 -15.75 -32.91 -11.39
N LEU A 534 -16.97 -33.00 -11.91
CA LEU A 534 -18.03 -32.06 -11.51
C LEU A 534 -18.42 -32.33 -10.07
N LEU A 535 -18.57 -31.28 -9.28
CA LEU A 535 -19.00 -31.35 -7.88
C LEU A 535 -20.25 -30.48 -7.69
N VAL A 536 -21.39 -31.12 -7.46
CA VAL A 536 -22.70 -30.45 -7.42
C VAL A 536 -23.47 -30.87 -6.16
N GLY A 537 -23.75 -29.92 -5.27
CA GLY A 537 -24.49 -30.23 -4.06
C GLY A 537 -24.57 -29.06 -3.09
N GLU A 538 -25.45 -29.20 -2.11
CA GLU A 538 -25.68 -28.23 -1.06
C GLU A 538 -24.47 -28.11 -0.12
N ASN A 539 -24.34 -26.95 0.53
CA ASN A 539 -23.32 -26.72 1.57
C ASN A 539 -23.43 -27.79 2.66
N SER A 540 -22.41 -28.64 2.74
CA SER A 540 -22.37 -29.75 3.69
C SER A 540 -20.93 -30.18 3.98
N PRO A 541 -20.67 -30.82 5.12
CA PRO A 541 -19.36 -31.40 5.40
C PRO A 541 -18.94 -32.44 4.34
N ASP A 542 -19.92 -33.14 3.78
CA ASP A 542 -19.71 -34.15 2.74
C ASP A 542 -19.23 -33.50 1.42
N TRP A 543 -19.71 -32.29 1.11
CA TRP A 543 -19.25 -31.50 -0.04
C TRP A 543 -17.77 -31.13 0.09
N VAL A 544 -17.34 -30.65 1.27
CA VAL A 544 -15.93 -30.28 1.50
C VAL A 544 -15.04 -31.52 1.47
N LEU A 545 -15.50 -32.64 2.04
CA LEU A 545 -14.81 -33.92 1.96
C LEU A 545 -14.66 -34.36 0.49
N ALA A 546 -15.71 -34.24 -0.32
CA ALA A 546 -15.66 -34.57 -1.75
C ALA A 546 -14.67 -33.70 -2.52
N TYR A 547 -14.66 -32.38 -2.26
CA TYR A 547 -13.70 -31.46 -2.87
C TYR A 547 -12.26 -31.92 -2.60
N PHE A 548 -11.89 -32.17 -1.34
CA PHE A 548 -10.56 -32.68 -1.02
C PHE A 548 -10.31 -34.09 -1.56
N ALA A 549 -11.32 -34.95 -1.64
CA ALA A 549 -11.19 -36.28 -2.21
C ALA A 549 -10.79 -36.24 -3.69
N ILE A 550 -11.37 -35.32 -4.46
CA ILE A 550 -11.02 -35.08 -5.88
C ILE A 550 -9.54 -34.69 -5.97
N LEU A 551 -9.09 -33.78 -5.11
CA LEU A 551 -7.69 -33.35 -5.06
C LEU A 551 -6.75 -34.51 -4.67
N TYR A 552 -7.12 -35.34 -3.69
CA TYR A 552 -6.35 -36.54 -3.31
C TYR A 552 -6.24 -37.57 -4.45
N ALA A 553 -7.23 -37.63 -5.34
CA ALA A 553 -7.15 -38.42 -6.57
C ALA A 553 -6.25 -37.80 -7.66
N GLY A 554 -5.73 -36.59 -7.43
CA GLY A 554 -4.95 -35.82 -8.41
C GLY A 554 -5.78 -35.23 -9.53
N ALA A 555 -7.11 -35.19 -9.36
CA ALA A 555 -8.07 -34.66 -10.33
C ALA A 555 -8.39 -33.17 -10.04
N THR A 556 -9.01 -32.51 -11.02
CA THR A 556 -9.43 -31.11 -10.92
C THR A 556 -10.91 -31.03 -10.58
N ALA A 557 -11.23 -30.33 -9.49
CA ALA A 557 -12.62 -30.11 -9.10
C ALA A 557 -13.28 -29.07 -10.01
N VAL A 558 -14.54 -29.28 -10.36
CA VAL A 558 -15.37 -28.31 -11.09
C VAL A 558 -16.64 -28.07 -10.27
N PRO A 559 -16.59 -27.15 -9.29
CA PRO A 559 -17.71 -26.85 -8.41
C PRO A 559 -18.84 -26.14 -9.17
N LEU A 560 -20.08 -26.61 -9.01
CA LEU A 560 -21.27 -25.99 -9.61
C LEU A 560 -22.35 -25.74 -8.55
N ASP A 561 -23.24 -24.79 -8.86
CA ASP A 561 -24.40 -24.52 -8.02
C ASP A 561 -25.35 -25.73 -8.00
N HIS A 562 -25.80 -26.12 -6.80
CA HIS A 562 -26.85 -27.11 -6.62
C HIS A 562 -28.19 -26.71 -7.27
N LEU A 563 -28.42 -25.42 -7.51
CA LEU A 563 -29.60 -24.89 -8.19
C LEU A 563 -29.40 -24.69 -9.71
N ILE A 564 -28.26 -25.11 -10.27
CA ILE A 564 -27.97 -24.97 -11.70
C ILE A 564 -29.09 -25.56 -12.57
N SER A 565 -29.46 -24.86 -13.64
CA SER A 565 -30.45 -25.37 -14.60
C SER A 565 -29.91 -26.56 -15.39
N ALA A 566 -30.79 -27.43 -15.91
CA ALA A 566 -30.37 -28.57 -16.72
C ALA A 566 -29.61 -28.12 -17.98
N ASP A 567 -30.08 -27.06 -18.64
CA ASP A 567 -29.46 -26.53 -19.88
C ASP A 567 -28.05 -25.98 -19.62
N GLU A 568 -27.87 -25.24 -18.53
CA GLU A 568 -26.58 -24.70 -18.14
C GLU A 568 -25.63 -25.83 -17.69
N PHE A 569 -26.13 -26.80 -16.93
CA PHE A 569 -25.37 -27.99 -16.53
C PHE A 569 -24.87 -28.77 -17.75
N ALA A 570 -25.74 -29.06 -18.72
CA ALA A 570 -25.37 -29.74 -19.96
C ALA A 570 -24.30 -28.96 -20.76
N THR A 571 -24.42 -27.63 -20.78
CA THR A 571 -23.44 -26.75 -21.43
C THR A 571 -22.08 -26.84 -20.75
N ILE A 572 -22.05 -26.79 -19.42
CA ILE A 572 -20.82 -26.94 -18.66
C ILE A 572 -20.23 -28.34 -18.79
N CYS A 573 -21.04 -29.40 -18.82
CA CYS A 573 -20.57 -30.77 -19.11
C CYS A 573 -19.80 -30.84 -20.43
N ARG A 574 -20.35 -30.24 -21.49
CA ARG A 574 -19.70 -30.19 -22.81
C ARG A 574 -18.40 -29.39 -22.82
N ILE A 575 -18.32 -28.31 -22.04
CA ILE A 575 -17.10 -27.48 -21.97
C ILE A 575 -16.01 -28.14 -21.10
N ALA A 576 -16.41 -28.70 -19.96
CA ALA A 576 -15.49 -29.23 -18.96
C ALA A 576 -15.02 -30.66 -19.28
N GLU A 577 -15.75 -31.40 -20.11
CA GLU A 577 -15.47 -32.80 -20.46
C GLU A 577 -15.06 -33.64 -19.22
N PRO A 578 -15.95 -33.74 -18.20
CA PRO A 578 -15.63 -34.41 -16.95
C PRO A 578 -15.55 -35.93 -17.14
N ARG A 579 -14.67 -36.58 -16.37
CA ARG A 579 -14.63 -38.05 -16.29
C ARG A 579 -15.57 -38.60 -15.23
N ALA A 580 -15.87 -37.79 -14.20
CA ALA A 580 -16.77 -38.16 -13.13
C ALA A 580 -17.65 -37.00 -12.67
N VAL A 581 -18.78 -37.32 -12.04
CA VAL A 581 -19.68 -36.39 -11.36
C VAL A 581 -19.91 -36.86 -9.93
N LEU A 582 -19.68 -35.96 -8.98
CA LEU A 582 -20.01 -36.11 -7.56
C LEU A 582 -21.21 -35.22 -7.25
N ALA A 583 -22.36 -35.84 -6.98
CA ALA A 583 -23.61 -35.13 -6.78
C ALA A 583 -24.26 -35.45 -5.42
N SER A 584 -24.98 -34.49 -4.83
CA SER A 584 -25.92 -34.83 -3.75
C SER A 584 -27.06 -35.68 -4.30
N ALA A 585 -27.72 -36.48 -3.47
CA ALA A 585 -28.82 -37.35 -3.92
C ALA A 585 -29.96 -36.57 -4.62
N ALA A 586 -30.24 -35.34 -4.16
CA ALA A 586 -31.21 -34.45 -4.79
C ALA A 586 -30.75 -33.98 -6.18
N CYS A 587 -29.48 -33.60 -6.31
CA CYS A 587 -28.90 -33.19 -7.59
C CYS A 587 -28.80 -34.36 -8.57
N ALA A 588 -28.35 -35.53 -8.13
CA ALA A 588 -28.27 -36.74 -8.95
C ALA A 588 -29.64 -37.11 -9.54
N LYS A 589 -30.70 -37.08 -8.73
CA LYS A 589 -32.06 -37.32 -9.20
C LYS A 589 -32.54 -36.28 -10.22
N ARG A 590 -32.18 -35.00 -10.03
CA ARG A 590 -32.67 -33.89 -10.86
C ARG A 590 -31.91 -33.76 -12.19
N LEU A 591 -30.60 -34.02 -12.18
CA LEU A 591 -29.70 -33.79 -13.31
C LEU A 591 -29.28 -35.09 -14.00
N GLY A 592 -29.65 -36.26 -13.48
CA GLY A 592 -29.25 -37.57 -13.98
C GLY A 592 -29.54 -37.74 -15.47
N ASP A 593 -30.79 -37.53 -15.90
CA ASP A 593 -31.16 -37.71 -17.32
C ASP A 593 -30.33 -36.80 -18.25
N THR A 594 -30.18 -35.53 -17.86
CA THR A 594 -29.35 -34.55 -18.58
C THR A 594 -27.87 -34.97 -18.63
N LEU A 595 -27.34 -35.55 -17.55
CA LEU A 595 -25.97 -36.03 -17.51
C LEU A 595 -25.77 -37.21 -18.46
N HIS A 596 -26.68 -38.18 -18.47
CA HIS A 596 -26.62 -39.35 -19.34
C HIS A 596 -26.71 -38.96 -20.83
N GLU A 597 -27.52 -37.95 -21.15
CA GLU A 597 -27.61 -37.40 -22.50
C GLU A 597 -26.34 -36.63 -22.90
N ALA A 598 -25.84 -35.76 -22.03
CA ALA A 598 -24.69 -34.89 -22.34
C ALA A 598 -23.35 -35.64 -22.34
N MET A 599 -23.18 -36.63 -21.45
CA MET A 599 -21.91 -37.34 -21.21
C MET A 599 -22.13 -38.85 -20.97
N PRO A 600 -22.40 -39.66 -22.02
CA PRO A 600 -22.54 -41.10 -21.88
C PRO A 600 -21.30 -41.77 -21.28
N GLY A 601 -21.47 -42.58 -20.24
CA GLY A 601 -20.38 -43.36 -19.62
C GLY A 601 -19.46 -42.57 -18.67
N VAL A 602 -19.94 -41.42 -18.18
CA VAL A 602 -19.32 -40.69 -17.06
C VAL A 602 -19.46 -41.47 -15.76
N LEU A 603 -18.45 -41.40 -14.88
CA LEU A 603 -18.51 -42.05 -13.57
C LEU A 603 -19.39 -41.22 -12.60
N GLU A 604 -20.52 -41.77 -12.17
CA GLU A 604 -21.42 -41.12 -11.22
C GLU A 604 -21.18 -41.60 -9.78
N LEU A 605 -21.11 -40.63 -8.86
CA LEU A 605 -20.90 -40.86 -7.44
C LEU A 605 -21.81 -39.95 -6.63
N GLU A 606 -22.45 -40.50 -5.59
CA GLU A 606 -23.18 -39.66 -4.64
C GLU A 606 -22.28 -39.22 -3.48
N LEU A 607 -22.44 -37.98 -3.00
CA LEU A 607 -21.70 -37.46 -1.85
C LEU A 607 -21.84 -38.34 -0.60
N GLY A 608 -23.02 -38.94 -0.41
CA GLY A 608 -23.29 -39.85 0.71
C GLY A 608 -22.51 -41.17 0.64
N GLU A 609 -22.02 -41.58 -0.53
CA GLU A 609 -21.18 -42.77 -0.66
C GLU A 609 -19.80 -42.58 -0.03
N LEU A 610 -19.29 -41.35 0.00
CA LEU A 610 -17.93 -41.05 0.44
C LEU A 610 -17.68 -41.31 1.94
N ARG A 611 -18.75 -41.38 2.72
CA ARG A 611 -18.71 -41.63 4.17
C ARG A 611 -19.02 -43.05 4.57
N ARG A 612 -19.33 -43.93 3.61
CA ARG A 612 -19.55 -45.35 3.92
C ARG A 612 -18.28 -45.92 4.55
N PRO A 613 -18.37 -46.69 5.65
CA PRO A 613 -17.20 -47.31 6.25
C PRO A 613 -16.69 -48.42 5.32
N PHE A 614 -15.71 -48.09 4.47
CA PHE A 614 -14.96 -49.04 3.67
C PHE A 614 -13.49 -49.03 4.06
N LEU A 615 -12.90 -50.22 4.22
CA LEU A 615 -11.47 -50.39 4.48
C LEU A 615 -10.72 -50.44 3.12
N LEU A 616 -10.38 -49.28 2.59
CA LEU A 616 -9.41 -49.17 1.49
C LEU A 616 -8.02 -48.88 2.08
N ARG A 617 -7.06 -49.78 1.84
CA ARG A 617 -5.65 -49.62 2.21
C ARG A 617 -4.81 -49.43 0.94
N GLY A 618 -3.96 -48.41 0.92
CA GLY A 618 -3.10 -48.11 -0.23
C GLY A 618 -2.80 -46.61 -0.32
N LYS A 619 -2.00 -46.22 -1.33
CA LYS A 619 -1.84 -44.81 -1.72
C LYS A 619 -2.77 -44.52 -2.87
N ALA A 620 -3.52 -43.41 -2.82
CA ALA A 620 -4.22 -42.92 -4.00
C ALA A 620 -3.20 -42.76 -5.13
N GLN A 621 -3.61 -43.04 -6.38
CA GLN A 621 -2.78 -42.86 -7.57
C GLN A 621 -2.64 -41.35 -7.89
N ALA A 622 -2.22 -40.56 -6.91
CA ALA A 622 -1.79 -39.20 -7.13
C ALA A 622 -0.53 -39.24 -8.03
N PRO A 623 -0.33 -38.25 -8.92
CA PRO A 623 0.95 -38.11 -9.60
C PRO A 623 2.07 -38.10 -8.57
N ALA A 624 3.27 -38.52 -8.97
CA ALA A 624 4.45 -38.56 -8.11
C ALA A 624 4.77 -37.21 -7.42
N SER A 625 4.18 -36.10 -7.86
CA SER A 625 4.00 -34.90 -7.03
C SER A 625 2.89 -34.00 -7.58
N ILE A 626 1.85 -33.72 -6.79
CA ILE A 626 0.96 -32.57 -7.08
C ILE A 626 1.78 -31.30 -6.83
N GLU A 627 2.06 -30.56 -7.90
CA GLU A 627 2.85 -29.32 -7.85
C GLU A 627 1.97 -28.08 -7.70
N ARG A 628 2.58 -26.94 -7.32
CA ARG A 628 1.91 -25.64 -7.23
C ARG A 628 1.16 -25.25 -8.51
N LYS A 629 1.69 -25.60 -9.68
CA LYS A 629 1.13 -25.27 -11.00
C LYS A 629 -0.03 -26.19 -11.43
N THR A 630 -0.30 -27.25 -10.68
CA THR A 630 -1.37 -28.22 -10.99
C THR A 630 -2.73 -27.57 -10.76
N LEU A 631 -3.68 -27.79 -11.67
CA LEU A 631 -5.06 -27.31 -11.53
C LEU A 631 -5.77 -27.99 -10.37
N ALA A 632 -6.27 -27.19 -9.44
CA ALA A 632 -7.07 -27.65 -8.31
C ALA A 632 -8.56 -27.50 -8.60
N SER A 633 -8.96 -26.36 -9.19
CA SER A 633 -10.36 -26.03 -9.42
C SER A 633 -10.57 -25.32 -10.76
N ILE A 634 -11.69 -25.58 -11.43
CA ILE A 634 -12.21 -24.78 -12.53
C ILE A 634 -13.54 -24.20 -12.10
N VAL A 635 -13.62 -22.88 -12.01
CA VAL A 635 -14.82 -22.17 -11.52
C VAL A 635 -15.49 -21.46 -12.69
N PHE A 636 -16.75 -21.78 -12.94
CA PHE A 636 -17.50 -21.17 -14.03
C PHE A 636 -18.08 -19.81 -13.61
N THR A 637 -17.99 -18.85 -14.53
CA THR A 637 -18.56 -17.51 -14.37
C THR A 637 -19.62 -17.25 -15.43
N SER A 638 -20.68 -16.52 -15.05
CA SER A 638 -21.68 -16.01 -15.98
C SER A 638 -21.03 -14.89 -16.82
N GLY A 639 -20.49 -15.24 -17.98
CA GLY A 639 -19.91 -14.25 -18.89
C GLY A 639 -20.99 -13.30 -19.43
N THR A 640 -20.66 -12.02 -19.60
CA THR A 640 -21.52 -11.00 -20.25
C THR A 640 -21.88 -11.30 -21.71
N THR A 641 -21.33 -12.38 -22.28
CA THR A 641 -21.43 -12.79 -23.69
C THR A 641 -22.24 -14.08 -23.90
N GLY A 642 -22.95 -14.57 -22.87
CA GLY A 642 -23.96 -15.64 -22.99
C GLY A 642 -23.48 -17.07 -22.71
N ALA A 643 -22.22 -17.42 -22.96
CA ALA A 643 -21.68 -18.75 -22.66
C ALA A 643 -20.84 -18.78 -21.36
N PRO A 644 -21.00 -19.80 -20.48
CA PRO A 644 -20.18 -19.93 -19.27
C PRO A 644 -18.68 -20.05 -19.56
N LYS A 645 -17.84 -19.36 -18.79
CA LYS A 645 -16.37 -19.42 -18.94
C LYS A 645 -15.73 -20.00 -17.68
N GLY A 646 -14.91 -21.03 -17.86
CA GLY A 646 -14.19 -21.70 -16.78
C GLY A 646 -12.88 -20.99 -16.43
N VAL A 647 -12.78 -20.49 -15.20
CA VAL A 647 -11.57 -19.90 -14.63
C VAL A 647 -10.71 -21.02 -14.05
N MET A 648 -9.53 -21.22 -14.62
CA MET A 648 -8.57 -22.26 -14.20
C MET A 648 -7.75 -21.79 -13.00
N LEU A 649 -7.91 -22.45 -11.85
CA LEU A 649 -7.22 -22.12 -10.61
C LEU A 649 -6.27 -23.23 -10.19
N THR A 650 -4.98 -22.90 -10.09
CA THR A 650 -3.95 -23.82 -9.60
C THR A 650 -3.94 -23.91 -8.08
N HIS A 651 -3.36 -24.98 -7.54
CA HIS A 651 -3.05 -25.07 -6.10
C HIS A 651 -2.24 -23.87 -5.59
N GLY A 652 -1.32 -23.35 -6.41
CA GLY A 652 -0.49 -22.21 -6.08
C GLY A 652 -1.25 -20.90 -6.02
N ASN A 653 -2.31 -20.72 -6.83
CA ASN A 653 -3.20 -19.56 -6.74
C ASN A 653 -3.95 -19.57 -5.40
N LEU A 654 -4.61 -20.68 -5.08
CA LEU A 654 -5.46 -20.79 -3.89
C LEU A 654 -4.64 -20.73 -2.58
N THR A 655 -3.48 -21.39 -2.53
CA THR A 655 -2.61 -21.33 -1.34
C THR A 655 -1.96 -19.96 -1.14
N ALA A 656 -1.71 -19.20 -2.22
CA ALA A 656 -1.23 -17.82 -2.11
C ALA A 656 -2.31 -16.89 -1.52
N GLU A 657 -3.56 -17.04 -1.97
CA GLU A 657 -4.69 -16.27 -1.45
C GLU A 657 -4.90 -16.54 0.05
N ILE A 658 -4.98 -17.81 0.46
CA ILE A 658 -5.13 -18.19 1.89
C ILE A 658 -4.02 -17.57 2.75
N MET A 659 -2.78 -17.56 2.25
CA MET A 659 -1.64 -16.97 2.95
C MET A 659 -1.78 -15.44 3.09
N MET A 660 -2.32 -14.76 2.08
CA MET A 660 -2.60 -13.33 2.15
C MET A 660 -3.74 -13.05 3.14
N LEU A 661 -4.82 -13.82 3.11
CA LEU A 661 -5.98 -13.64 3.99
C LEU A 661 -5.60 -13.76 5.46
N GLY A 662 -4.74 -14.71 5.83
CA GLY A 662 -4.26 -14.82 7.21
C GLY A 662 -3.35 -13.67 7.68
N ARG A 663 -2.90 -12.78 6.78
CA ARG A 663 -2.24 -11.51 7.17
C ARG A 663 -3.24 -10.39 7.44
N VAL A 664 -4.41 -10.45 6.82
CA VAL A 664 -5.46 -9.43 6.92
C VAL A 664 -6.38 -9.71 8.10
N PHE A 665 -6.78 -10.98 8.25
CA PHE A 665 -7.61 -11.45 9.35
C PHE A 665 -6.74 -12.05 10.45
N ALA A 666 -6.88 -11.56 11.67
CA ALA A 666 -6.21 -12.11 12.85
C ALA A 666 -6.92 -13.39 13.31
N LEU A 667 -6.83 -14.45 12.51
CA LEU A 667 -7.43 -15.75 12.80
C LEU A 667 -6.50 -16.57 13.70
N ASP A 668 -7.06 -17.16 14.75
CA ASP A 668 -6.39 -18.14 15.61
C ASP A 668 -7.19 -19.45 15.72
N ASP A 669 -6.69 -20.38 16.53
CA ASP A 669 -7.28 -21.71 16.65
C ASP A 669 -8.57 -21.75 17.48
N SER A 670 -8.97 -20.63 18.10
CA SER A 670 -10.23 -20.46 18.83
C SER A 670 -11.38 -19.96 17.97
N ASP A 671 -11.11 -19.52 16.74
CA ASP A 671 -12.12 -18.98 15.84
C ASP A 671 -13.07 -20.03 15.27
N VAL A 672 -14.30 -19.58 14.99
CA VAL A 672 -15.34 -20.35 14.31
C VAL A 672 -15.86 -19.53 13.14
N ALA A 673 -15.63 -20.01 11.91
CA ALA A 673 -16.11 -19.37 10.70
C ALA A 673 -17.50 -19.90 10.30
N LEU A 674 -18.42 -18.99 9.97
CA LEU A 674 -19.73 -19.34 9.43
C LEU A 674 -19.72 -19.17 7.89
N SER A 675 -19.87 -20.28 7.16
CA SER A 675 -20.04 -20.26 5.71
C SER A 675 -21.51 -20.01 5.35
N LEU A 676 -21.83 -18.74 5.04
CA LEU A 676 -23.17 -18.33 4.59
C LEU A 676 -23.34 -18.44 3.07
N LEU A 677 -22.25 -18.26 2.32
CA LEU A 677 -22.26 -18.30 0.87
C LEU A 677 -22.12 -19.74 0.35
N PRO A 678 -22.62 -20.04 -0.86
CA PRO A 678 -22.45 -21.35 -1.47
C PRO A 678 -20.98 -21.72 -1.66
N LEU A 679 -20.59 -22.94 -1.28
CA LEU A 679 -19.20 -23.42 -1.32
C LEU A 679 -18.64 -23.58 -2.74
N HIS A 680 -19.48 -23.54 -3.77
CA HIS A 680 -19.04 -23.57 -5.16
C HIS A 680 -18.46 -22.23 -5.65
N HIS A 681 -18.67 -21.14 -4.91
CA HIS A 681 -18.04 -19.84 -5.17
C HIS A 681 -16.65 -19.75 -4.54
N THR A 682 -15.81 -18.86 -5.09
CA THR A 682 -14.42 -18.62 -4.63
C THR A 682 -14.30 -17.58 -3.51
N PHE A 683 -15.42 -17.06 -3.00
CA PHE A 683 -15.45 -16.12 -1.86
C PHE A 683 -15.25 -16.89 -0.55
#